data_AF-A2C453-F1
#
_entry.id   AF-A2C453-F1
#
_cell.length_a   1.000
_cell.length_b   1.000
_cell.length_c   1.000
_cell.angle_alpha   90.00
_cell.angle_beta   90.00
_cell.angle_gamma   90.00
#
_symmetry.space_group_name_H-M   'P 1'
#
loop_
_entity.id
_entity.type
_entity.pdbx_description
1 polymer ?
#
loop_
_entity_poly.entity_id
_entity_poly.type
_entity_poly.pdbx_seq_one_letter_code
_entity_poly.pdbx_strand_id
1 'polypeptide(L)'
;MELPIDHFRLLGVSPSANAEEVLRAFQLRLDRPPKQGFTYEVLAQRSELLRLSADLLSNPAERQSYELALIEGSSGLELSSNREVAGLLLLWESNASFQAFKLAKKALQPPQAPALGSGRESDLTLIAALACRDASIEEQACRRYASGADLLQEGIQLLQRMGKLVEERKTLESDLESLLPYRILDLLSREKEEEKSHQEGLMLLEDFVNKRGGLEGKRNSEKIAGLNQNDFELFFLQIRKFLTAKEQSKIYVNWYRRGSEDAGFLAAFALIASGYSYRKPELLQEARKYLRNININGFDPMPLIGCLDLLLGDVTQAESRFRSSSDEKLKDWLDNYPGETLGALCDYCRNWLKKDVLVGFSDVEIQTVNLDDWFASQEVQVYVEQLESKGALGIAKAGFSFLSSLTPEQQIENNSSRNLEEKADLPMPGGALGENFNESSFKSRLDIKEFFLRSNLVEKIVSKYYSIFELIKNSDFKSFILKRPIYTSSLAFIGLFIVGTSLGVLTQRKPSQNNDLSNISKSELVKPEDIKNRDNGSTKIENNKEKLDLKKSIPLTSLDPSNQEIKSLVESWLEGKADILNGSESQFLSSVARASLFNRVIEQRKKDKLLGQRQIINADITSINIVQKSDRRIAADVELNYQDKLISSSGEILSETVIPSLKVKYIIGKNKKNWLIVDYISGN
;
A
#
# COMPACT_ATOMS: atom_id res chain seq x y z
N MET A 1 38.51 -6.58 -2.28
CA MET A 1 37.07 -6.80 -2.08
C MET A 1 36.40 -6.51 -3.40
N GLU A 2 35.50 -7.37 -3.86
CA GLU A 2 34.68 -7.10 -5.04
C GLU A 2 33.42 -6.35 -4.59
N LEU A 3 33.22 -5.13 -5.10
CA LEU A 3 32.00 -4.38 -4.87
C LEU A 3 30.99 -4.65 -5.97
N PRO A 4 29.69 -4.81 -5.64
CA PRO A 4 28.63 -5.04 -6.62
C PRO A 4 28.21 -3.75 -7.36
N ILE A 5 29.18 -2.94 -7.78
CA ILE A 5 28.96 -1.68 -8.49
C ILE A 5 29.92 -1.56 -9.68
N ASP A 6 29.44 -0.99 -10.78
CA ASP A 6 30.22 -0.70 -11.99
C ASP A 6 30.67 0.78 -12.02
N HIS A 7 31.64 1.12 -12.88
CA HIS A 7 32.19 2.47 -12.96
C HIS A 7 31.13 3.52 -13.36
N PHE A 8 30.10 3.16 -14.12
CA PHE A 8 29.03 4.07 -14.51
C PHE A 8 28.14 4.44 -13.32
N ARG A 9 27.68 3.43 -12.56
CA ARG A 9 26.91 3.60 -11.32
C ARG A 9 27.71 4.32 -10.25
N LEU A 10 29.02 4.05 -10.16
CA LEU A 10 29.92 4.73 -9.24
C LEU A 10 29.99 6.23 -9.52
N LEU A 11 29.89 6.68 -10.78
CA LEU A 11 29.80 8.11 -11.13
C LEU A 11 28.37 8.65 -11.15
N GLY A 12 27.35 7.78 -11.08
CA GLY A 12 25.95 8.17 -11.22
C GLY A 12 25.55 8.53 -12.64
N VAL A 13 26.22 7.96 -13.65
CA VAL A 13 25.94 8.19 -15.06
C VAL A 13 25.35 6.95 -15.73
N SER A 14 24.55 7.14 -16.78
CA SER A 14 24.10 6.05 -17.63
C SER A 14 25.28 5.48 -18.45
N PRO A 15 25.29 4.18 -18.80
CA PRO A 15 26.20 3.63 -19.80
C PRO A 15 26.14 4.34 -21.18
N SER A 16 25.07 5.10 -21.44
CA SER A 16 24.94 5.94 -22.63
C SER A 16 25.67 7.28 -22.55
N ALA A 17 26.20 7.66 -21.38
CA ALA A 17 26.77 8.99 -21.17
C ALA A 17 28.03 9.21 -22.02
N ASN A 18 28.17 10.37 -22.65
CA ASN A 18 29.38 10.73 -23.39
C ASN A 18 30.51 11.18 -22.43
N ALA A 19 31.73 11.42 -22.94
CA ALA A 19 32.87 11.79 -22.09
C ALA A 19 32.65 13.12 -21.34
N GLU A 20 31.99 14.10 -21.96
CA GLU A 20 31.69 15.39 -21.31
C GLU A 20 30.70 15.22 -20.16
N GLU A 21 29.67 14.39 -20.33
CA GLU A 21 28.69 14.05 -19.29
C GLU A 21 29.35 13.29 -18.14
N VAL A 22 30.28 12.37 -18.43
CA VAL A 22 31.09 11.67 -17.43
C VAL A 22 31.92 12.65 -16.60
N LEU A 23 32.65 13.55 -17.24
CA LEU A 23 33.47 14.56 -16.55
C LEU A 23 32.63 15.55 -15.74
N ARG A 24 31.46 15.93 -16.26
CA ARG A 24 30.51 16.79 -15.53
C ARG A 24 29.97 16.09 -14.29
N ALA A 25 29.57 14.83 -14.40
CA ALA A 25 29.08 14.05 -13.26
C ALA A 25 30.17 13.84 -12.21
N PHE A 26 31.40 13.56 -12.64
CA PHE A 26 32.58 13.50 -11.79
C PHE A 26 32.78 14.80 -11.00
N GLN A 27 32.81 15.96 -11.67
CA GLN A 27 32.97 17.25 -11.01
C GLN A 27 31.84 17.52 -10.00
N LEU A 28 30.59 17.24 -10.35
CA LEU A 28 29.45 17.39 -9.45
C LEU A 28 29.57 16.53 -8.19
N ARG A 29 30.12 15.32 -8.29
CA ARG A 29 30.35 14.43 -7.13
C ARG A 29 31.55 14.85 -6.29
N LEU A 30 32.56 15.50 -6.87
CA LEU A 30 33.66 16.11 -6.13
C LEU A 30 33.19 17.33 -5.33
N ASP A 31 32.37 18.19 -5.94
CA ASP A 31 31.84 19.41 -5.30
C ASP A 31 30.83 19.11 -4.19
N ARG A 32 30.31 17.87 -4.13
CA ARG A 32 29.32 17.40 -3.16
C ARG A 32 29.84 16.20 -2.37
N PRO A 33 30.86 16.37 -1.51
CA PRO A 33 31.28 15.31 -0.61
C PRO A 33 30.24 15.08 0.50
N PRO A 34 30.14 13.86 1.05
CA PRO A 34 29.27 13.59 2.19
C PRO A 34 29.74 14.38 3.42
N LYS A 35 28.78 14.98 4.14
CA LYS A 35 29.02 15.89 5.27
C LYS A 35 28.97 15.20 6.64
N GLN A 36 28.73 13.88 6.67
CA GLN A 36 28.35 13.13 7.87
C GLN A 36 29.52 12.79 8.82
N GLY A 37 30.65 13.51 8.74
CA GLY A 37 31.78 13.33 9.67
C GLY A 37 32.79 12.25 9.27
N PHE A 38 32.83 11.85 8.00
CA PHE A 38 33.85 10.95 7.46
C PHE A 38 35.27 11.50 7.63
N THR A 39 36.25 10.61 7.81
CA THR A 39 37.66 11.01 7.87
C THR A 39 38.14 11.58 6.53
N TYR A 40 39.11 12.49 6.60
CA TYR A 40 39.74 13.07 5.42
C TYR A 40 40.36 11.99 4.50
N GLU A 41 40.92 10.93 5.10
CA GLU A 41 41.54 9.82 4.36
C GLU A 41 40.52 9.12 3.45
N VAL A 42 39.34 8.75 3.98
CA VAL A 42 38.30 8.08 3.19
C VAL A 42 37.71 9.03 2.12
N LEU A 43 37.56 10.31 2.43
CA LEU A 43 37.11 11.31 1.45
C LEU A 43 38.12 11.50 0.30
N ALA A 44 39.42 11.51 0.61
CA ALA A 44 40.48 11.56 -0.41
C ALA A 44 40.46 10.29 -1.29
N GLN A 45 40.32 9.11 -0.68
CA GLN A 45 40.20 7.85 -1.41
C GLN A 45 38.93 7.79 -2.27
N ARG A 46 37.79 8.31 -1.79
CA ARG A 46 36.56 8.47 -2.57
C ARG A 46 36.80 9.32 -3.81
N SER A 47 37.46 10.46 -3.63
CA SER A 47 37.79 11.39 -4.73
C SER A 47 38.68 10.72 -5.77
N GLU A 48 39.65 9.93 -5.33
CA GLU A 48 40.54 9.17 -6.19
C GLU A 48 39.81 8.06 -6.97
N LEU A 49 38.90 7.33 -6.33
CA LEU A 49 38.09 6.30 -7.00
C LEU A 49 37.16 6.91 -8.07
N LEU A 50 36.57 8.06 -7.77
CA LEU A 50 35.78 8.83 -8.72
C LEU A 50 36.65 9.26 -9.92
N ARG A 51 37.86 9.76 -9.67
CA ARG A 51 38.79 10.18 -10.72
C ARG A 51 39.18 9.02 -11.63
N LEU A 52 39.62 7.90 -11.06
CA LEU A 52 39.99 6.71 -11.83
C LEU A 52 38.84 6.17 -12.69
N SER A 53 37.62 6.24 -12.17
CA SER A 53 36.42 5.83 -12.93
C SER A 53 36.11 6.81 -14.06
N ALA A 54 36.28 8.11 -13.82
CA ALA A 54 36.07 9.14 -14.85
C ALA A 54 37.12 9.06 -15.95
N ASP A 55 38.39 8.84 -15.61
CA ASP A 55 39.49 8.67 -16.56
C ASP A 55 39.24 7.45 -17.47
N LEU A 56 38.90 6.30 -16.87
CA LEU A 56 38.58 5.06 -17.61
C LEU A 56 37.39 5.26 -18.56
N LEU A 57 36.32 5.92 -18.10
CA LEU A 57 35.10 6.13 -18.88
C LEU A 57 35.21 7.28 -19.90
N SER A 58 36.21 8.15 -19.76
CA SER A 58 36.49 9.22 -20.73
C SER A 58 37.47 8.78 -21.81
N ASN A 59 38.31 7.78 -21.54
CA ASN A 59 39.20 7.19 -22.53
C ASN A 59 38.46 6.20 -23.45
N PRO A 60 38.36 6.45 -24.77
CA PRO A 60 37.60 5.59 -25.68
C PRO A 60 38.04 4.13 -25.70
N ALA A 61 39.35 3.87 -25.63
CA ALA A 61 39.90 2.52 -25.73
C ALA A 61 39.68 1.70 -24.45
N GLU A 62 39.90 2.33 -23.29
CA GLU A 62 39.69 1.70 -21.98
C GLU A 62 38.20 1.47 -21.71
N ARG A 63 37.36 2.46 -22.01
CA ARG A 63 35.90 2.33 -21.94
C ARG A 63 35.40 1.19 -22.81
N GLN A 64 35.84 1.09 -24.06
CA GLN A 64 35.40 0.01 -24.94
C GLN A 64 35.79 -1.37 -24.38
N SER A 65 37.01 -1.49 -23.85
CA SER A 65 37.49 -2.73 -23.23
C SER A 65 36.67 -3.09 -21.97
N TYR A 66 36.34 -2.09 -21.15
CA TYR A 66 35.51 -2.26 -19.96
C TYR A 66 34.06 -2.63 -20.28
N GLU A 67 33.45 -1.96 -21.26
CA GLU A 67 32.10 -2.28 -21.73
C GLU A 67 32.02 -3.72 -22.27
N LEU A 68 33.06 -4.19 -22.96
CA LEU A 68 33.15 -5.59 -23.41
C LEU A 68 33.18 -6.57 -22.23
N ALA A 69 34.01 -6.29 -21.21
CA ALA A 69 34.06 -7.12 -20.01
C ALA A 69 32.69 -7.20 -19.31
N LEU A 70 32.00 -6.06 -19.17
CA LEU A 70 30.64 -5.98 -18.61
C LEU A 70 29.63 -6.82 -19.41
N ILE A 71 29.74 -6.82 -20.74
CA ILE A 71 28.87 -7.63 -21.62
C ILE A 71 29.14 -9.13 -21.43
N GLU A 72 30.41 -9.51 -21.27
CA GLU A 72 30.87 -10.89 -21.04
C GLU A 72 30.55 -11.42 -19.64
N GLY A 73 30.07 -10.56 -18.74
CA GLY A 73 29.56 -10.93 -17.42
C GLY A 73 30.45 -10.52 -16.25
N SER A 74 31.51 -9.74 -16.47
CA SER A 74 32.28 -9.16 -15.36
C SER A 74 31.35 -8.29 -14.53
N SER A 75 31.18 -8.63 -13.25
CA SER A 75 30.17 -8.03 -12.38
C SER A 75 30.82 -7.50 -11.13
N GLY A 76 31.06 -6.19 -11.08
CA GLY A 76 31.60 -5.55 -9.90
C GLY A 76 32.99 -4.97 -10.10
N LEU A 77 33.44 -4.23 -9.10
CA LEU A 77 34.69 -3.48 -9.11
C LEU A 77 35.61 -4.04 -8.03
N GLU A 78 36.77 -4.55 -8.45
CA GLU A 78 37.76 -5.09 -7.54
C GLU A 78 38.56 -3.95 -6.91
N LEU A 79 38.42 -3.80 -5.60
CA LEU A 79 39.14 -2.81 -4.82
C LEU A 79 40.24 -3.44 -3.98
N SER A 80 41.38 -2.75 -3.94
CA SER A 80 42.44 -2.97 -2.96
C SER A 80 41.91 -2.73 -1.54
N SER A 81 42.49 -3.44 -0.56
CA SER A 81 42.04 -3.39 0.85
C SER A 81 42.05 -1.99 1.45
N ASN A 82 42.96 -1.12 1.00
CA ASN A 82 43.05 0.27 1.45
C ASN A 82 41.93 1.17 0.89
N ARG A 83 41.17 0.76 -0.13
CA ARG A 83 40.09 1.56 -0.75
C ARG A 83 38.70 1.03 -0.45
N GLU A 84 38.61 -0.04 0.35
CA GLU A 84 37.37 -0.72 0.70
C GLU A 84 36.31 0.23 1.27
N VAL A 85 36.67 1.06 2.25
CA VAL A 85 35.74 1.96 2.94
C VAL A 85 35.18 3.02 1.99
N ALA A 86 36.06 3.65 1.20
CA ALA A 86 35.65 4.62 0.18
C ALA A 86 34.75 3.98 -0.90
N GLY A 87 35.01 2.73 -1.26
CA GLY A 87 34.17 1.98 -2.16
C GLY A 87 32.78 1.67 -1.58
N LEU A 88 32.69 1.29 -0.29
CA LEU A 88 31.41 1.09 0.40
C LEU A 88 30.63 2.40 0.56
N LEU A 89 31.34 3.51 0.78
CA LEU A 89 30.75 4.85 0.78
C LEU A 89 30.12 5.18 -0.58
N LEU A 90 30.84 4.91 -1.67
CA LEU A 90 30.33 5.12 -3.03
C LEU A 90 29.16 4.17 -3.37
N LEU A 91 29.18 2.94 -2.85
CA LEU A 91 28.08 1.98 -2.99
C LEU A 91 26.82 2.51 -2.29
N TRP A 92 26.94 3.02 -1.08
CA TRP A 92 25.83 3.67 -0.37
C TRP A 92 25.32 4.90 -1.14
N GLU A 93 26.20 5.78 -1.60
CA GLU A 93 25.83 6.97 -2.40
C GLU A 93 25.15 6.60 -3.74
N SER A 94 25.27 5.35 -4.20
CA SER A 94 24.60 4.84 -5.41
C SER A 94 23.19 4.27 -5.17
N ASN A 95 22.62 4.49 -3.97
CA ASN A 95 21.35 3.91 -3.50
C ASN A 95 21.36 2.37 -3.43
N ALA A 96 22.53 1.77 -3.18
CA ALA A 96 22.65 0.34 -2.88
C ALA A 96 22.77 0.13 -1.36
N SER A 97 21.90 0.79 -0.59
CA SER A 97 21.96 0.94 0.87
C SER A 97 22.01 -0.41 1.59
N PHE A 98 21.13 -1.34 1.23
CA PHE A 98 21.12 -2.68 1.84
C PHE A 98 22.44 -3.44 1.65
N GLN A 99 23.03 -3.36 0.45
CA GLN A 99 24.30 -4.04 0.15
C GLN A 99 25.46 -3.36 0.89
N ALA A 100 25.49 -2.02 0.90
CA ALA A 100 26.47 -1.26 1.65
C ALA A 100 26.42 -1.57 3.15
N PHE A 101 25.21 -1.65 3.74
CA PHE A 101 25.04 -2.05 5.14
C PHE A 101 25.57 -3.46 5.40
N LYS A 102 25.20 -4.44 4.57
CA LYS A 102 25.63 -5.84 4.73
C LYS A 102 27.16 -5.98 4.66
N LEU A 103 27.80 -5.29 3.70
CA LEU A 103 29.25 -5.34 3.53
C LEU A 103 29.98 -4.59 4.64
N ALA A 104 29.49 -3.42 5.06
CA ALA A 104 30.06 -2.67 6.18
C ALA A 104 29.97 -3.47 7.50
N LYS A 105 28.80 -4.09 7.77
CA LYS A 105 28.60 -4.98 8.92
C LYS A 105 29.56 -6.16 8.90
N LYS A 106 29.82 -6.75 7.73
CA LYS A 106 30.79 -7.84 7.56
C LYS A 106 32.24 -7.36 7.80
N ALA A 107 32.61 -6.19 7.28
CA ALA A 107 33.94 -5.60 7.46
C ALA A 107 34.24 -5.22 8.92
N LEU A 108 33.20 -4.96 9.73
CA LEU A 108 33.31 -4.73 11.17
C LEU A 108 33.47 -6.03 12.00
N GLN A 109 33.41 -7.20 11.38
CA GLN A 109 33.52 -8.50 12.05
C GLN A 109 34.84 -9.24 11.71
N PRO A 110 35.33 -10.15 12.57
CA PRO A 110 36.46 -11.01 12.26
C PRO A 110 36.23 -11.82 10.97
N PRO A 111 37.26 -12.03 10.12
CA PRO A 111 38.69 -11.75 10.34
C PRO A 111 39.15 -10.35 9.89
N GLN A 112 38.25 -9.52 9.32
CA GLN A 112 38.61 -8.22 8.73
C GLN A 112 38.36 -7.03 9.66
N ALA A 113 38.05 -7.30 10.93
CA ALA A 113 37.71 -6.29 11.93
C ALA A 113 38.80 -5.21 12.02
N PRO A 114 38.42 -3.93 12.00
CA PRO A 114 39.38 -2.84 12.13
C PRO A 114 39.94 -2.76 13.55
N ALA A 115 41.11 -2.11 13.70
CA ALA A 115 41.65 -1.80 15.02
C ALA A 115 40.70 -0.86 15.77
N LEU A 116 40.45 -1.15 17.04
CA LEU A 116 39.62 -0.31 17.92
C LEU A 116 40.17 1.12 17.95
N GLY A 117 39.29 2.10 17.75
CA GLY A 117 39.63 3.52 17.69
C GLY A 117 40.15 4.01 16.34
N SER A 118 40.35 3.14 15.35
CA SER A 118 40.89 3.56 14.03
C SER A 118 39.88 4.36 13.20
N GLY A 119 40.39 5.18 12.27
CA GLY A 119 39.57 5.89 11.28
C GLY A 119 38.70 4.94 10.44
N ARG A 120 39.27 3.79 10.05
CA ARG A 120 38.55 2.71 9.36
C ARG A 120 37.36 2.21 10.15
N GLU A 121 37.50 2.02 11.47
CA GLU A 121 36.40 1.61 12.34
C GLU A 121 35.30 2.68 12.39
N SER A 122 35.66 3.96 12.58
CA SER A 122 34.67 5.05 12.63
C SER A 122 33.91 5.19 11.31
N ASP A 123 34.61 5.18 10.18
CA ASP A 123 33.99 5.36 8.87
C ASP A 123 33.11 4.17 8.49
N LEU A 124 33.55 2.93 8.74
CA LEU A 124 32.73 1.74 8.53
C LEU A 124 31.47 1.73 9.41
N THR A 125 31.60 2.14 10.68
CA THR A 125 30.47 2.23 11.60
C THR A 125 29.46 3.28 11.14
N LEU A 126 29.94 4.42 10.63
CA LEU A 126 29.11 5.48 10.08
C LEU A 126 28.40 5.06 8.79
N ILE A 127 29.11 4.41 7.86
CA ILE A 127 28.50 3.83 6.65
C ILE A 127 27.41 2.84 7.05
N ALA A 128 27.67 1.97 8.02
CA ALA A 128 26.68 1.00 8.47
C ALA A 128 25.44 1.67 9.08
N ALA A 129 25.60 2.74 9.86
CA ALA A 129 24.48 3.50 10.42
C ALA A 129 23.60 4.13 9.33
N LEU A 130 24.23 4.86 8.39
CA LEU A 130 23.53 5.58 7.32
C LEU A 130 22.88 4.62 6.34
N ALA A 131 23.62 3.61 5.87
CA ALA A 131 23.13 2.64 4.91
C ALA A 131 22.02 1.75 5.49
N CYS A 132 22.07 1.43 6.80
CA CYS A 132 20.98 0.73 7.47
C CYS A 132 19.69 1.55 7.46
N ARG A 133 19.80 2.83 7.82
CA ARG A 133 18.67 3.76 7.85
C ARG A 133 18.03 3.89 6.48
N ASP A 134 18.84 4.15 5.46
CA ASP A 134 18.36 4.33 4.09
C ASP A 134 17.76 3.03 3.52
N ALA A 135 18.37 1.88 3.81
CA ALA A 135 17.79 0.57 3.46
C ALA A 135 16.43 0.34 4.13
N SER A 136 16.26 0.77 5.39
CA SER A 136 14.95 0.71 6.07
C SER A 136 13.92 1.58 5.36
N ILE A 137 14.29 2.79 4.95
CA ILE A 137 13.40 3.71 4.22
C ILE A 137 13.02 3.13 2.84
N GLU A 138 13.96 2.49 2.14
CA GLU A 138 13.70 1.79 0.87
C GLU A 138 12.68 0.64 1.05
N GLU A 139 12.80 -0.14 2.13
CA GLU A 139 11.85 -1.20 2.47
C GLU A 139 10.46 -0.65 2.81
N GLN A 140 10.38 0.46 3.54
CA GLN A 140 9.13 1.17 3.84
C GLN A 140 8.45 1.68 2.57
N ALA A 141 9.21 2.21 1.59
CA ALA A 141 8.68 2.62 0.30
C ALA A 141 8.04 1.45 -0.48
N CYS A 142 8.49 0.23 -0.22
CA CYS A 142 7.91 -1.01 -0.76
C CYS A 142 6.79 -1.60 0.11
N ARG A 143 6.32 -0.90 1.15
CA ARG A 143 5.34 -1.37 2.17
C ARG A 143 5.78 -2.61 2.95
N ARG A 144 7.10 -2.86 3.06
CA ARG A 144 7.70 -3.95 3.84
C ARG A 144 8.20 -3.42 5.19
N TYR A 145 7.26 -3.03 6.05
CA TYR A 145 7.55 -2.34 7.30
C TYR A 145 8.25 -3.24 8.33
N ALA A 146 7.92 -4.53 8.39
CA ALA A 146 8.60 -5.49 9.28
C ALA A 146 10.08 -5.63 8.90
N SER A 147 10.38 -5.81 7.61
CA SER A 147 11.76 -5.90 7.12
C SER A 147 12.54 -4.60 7.36
N GLY A 148 11.91 -3.44 7.14
CA GLY A 148 12.51 -2.15 7.49
C GLY A 148 12.82 -2.01 8.97
N ALA A 149 11.97 -2.53 9.86
CA ALA A 149 12.19 -2.49 11.29
C ALA A 149 13.31 -3.44 11.75
N ASP A 150 13.41 -4.62 11.14
CA ASP A 150 14.49 -5.58 11.42
C ASP A 150 15.86 -5.00 11.03
N LEU A 151 15.94 -4.30 9.89
CA LEU A 151 17.14 -3.57 9.50
C LEU A 151 17.55 -2.56 10.57
N LEU A 152 16.62 -1.70 11.01
CA LEU A 152 16.91 -0.70 12.06
C LEU A 152 17.38 -1.38 13.36
N GLN A 153 16.74 -2.47 13.78
CA GLN A 153 17.17 -3.25 14.96
C GLN A 153 18.59 -3.79 14.80
N GLU A 154 18.93 -4.36 13.65
CA GLU A 154 20.29 -4.82 13.37
C GLU A 154 21.31 -3.68 13.42
N GLY A 155 20.96 -2.51 12.87
CA GLY A 155 21.79 -1.30 12.93
C GLY A 155 22.00 -0.80 14.36
N ILE A 156 20.93 -0.70 15.15
CA ILE A 156 20.99 -0.29 16.55
C ILE A 156 21.89 -1.25 17.35
N GLN A 157 21.70 -2.56 17.21
CA GLN A 157 22.55 -3.57 17.87
C GLN A 157 24.01 -3.49 17.44
N LEU A 158 24.28 -3.18 16.16
CA LEU A 158 25.64 -2.94 15.69
C LEU A 158 26.25 -1.71 16.37
N LEU A 159 25.55 -0.56 16.39
CA LEU A 159 26.05 0.65 17.03
C LEU A 159 26.24 0.50 18.54
N GLN A 160 25.37 -0.25 19.23
CA GLN A 160 25.54 -0.60 20.64
C GLN A 160 26.82 -1.40 20.87
N ARG A 161 27.10 -2.41 20.04
CA ARG A 161 28.34 -3.20 20.13
C ARG A 161 29.60 -2.38 19.86
N MET A 162 29.53 -1.42 18.94
CA MET A 162 30.66 -0.54 18.62
C MET A 162 30.88 0.55 19.68
N GLY A 163 29.87 0.87 20.51
CA GLY A 163 29.98 1.90 21.56
C GLY A 163 30.20 3.33 21.02
N LYS A 164 29.85 3.59 19.76
CA LYS A 164 30.06 4.86 19.03
C LYS A 164 28.75 5.35 18.40
N LEU A 165 28.75 6.59 17.90
CA LEU A 165 27.63 7.19 17.14
C LEU A 165 26.30 7.18 17.91
N VAL A 166 26.31 7.75 19.12
CA VAL A 166 25.16 7.75 20.03
C VAL A 166 23.97 8.52 19.44
N GLU A 167 24.22 9.63 18.74
CA GLU A 167 23.15 10.45 18.15
C GLU A 167 22.52 9.76 16.92
N GLU A 168 23.33 9.11 16.08
CA GLU A 168 22.84 8.28 14.98
C GLU A 168 22.05 7.09 15.52
N ARG A 169 22.52 6.44 16.60
CA ARG A 169 21.77 5.36 17.25
C ARG A 169 20.41 5.84 17.77
N LYS A 170 20.36 6.98 18.45
CA LYS A 170 19.09 7.59 18.91
C LYS A 170 18.16 7.88 17.73
N THR A 171 18.72 8.30 16.59
CA THR A 171 17.95 8.51 15.36
C THR A 171 17.34 7.20 14.86
N LEU A 172 18.11 6.11 14.79
CA LEU A 172 17.59 4.80 14.41
C LEU A 172 16.55 4.27 15.41
N GLU A 173 16.76 4.47 16.71
CA GLU A 173 15.82 4.10 17.77
C GLU A 173 14.49 4.87 17.62
N SER A 174 14.56 6.17 17.33
CA SER A 174 13.39 7.01 17.06
C SER A 174 12.66 6.58 15.78
N ASP A 175 13.39 6.28 14.70
CA ASP A 175 12.80 5.80 13.45
C ASP A 175 12.08 4.46 13.69
N LEU A 176 12.72 3.53 14.42
CA LEU A 176 12.13 2.24 14.79
C LEU A 176 10.87 2.39 15.64
N GLU A 177 10.87 3.33 16.60
CA GLU A 177 9.69 3.62 17.41
C GLU A 177 8.54 4.14 16.55
N SER A 178 8.81 5.06 15.62
CA SER A 178 7.80 5.61 14.70
C SER A 178 7.25 4.57 13.71
N LEU A 179 8.04 3.56 13.39
CA LEU A 179 7.69 2.49 12.46
C LEU A 179 6.81 1.40 13.11
N LEU A 180 6.74 1.35 14.44
CA LEU A 180 6.07 0.30 15.21
C LEU A 180 4.60 0.03 14.79
N PRO A 181 3.72 1.03 14.62
CA PRO A 181 2.33 0.77 14.23
C PRO A 181 2.24 0.11 12.85
N TYR A 182 3.07 0.56 11.90
CA TYR A 182 3.11 0.00 10.56
C TYR A 182 3.68 -1.43 10.55
N ARG A 183 4.70 -1.70 11.37
CA ARG A 183 5.22 -3.07 11.58
C ARG A 183 4.14 -4.01 12.11
N ILE A 184 3.36 -3.57 13.11
CA ILE A 184 2.27 -4.37 13.67
C ILE A 184 1.24 -4.69 12.58
N LEU A 185 0.82 -3.70 11.80
CA LEU A 185 -0.13 -3.91 10.70
C LEU A 185 0.42 -4.85 9.63
N ASP A 186 1.66 -4.65 9.18
CA ASP A 186 2.33 -5.54 8.22
C ASP A 186 2.28 -7.00 8.71
N LEU A 187 2.78 -7.26 9.91
CA LEU A 187 2.84 -8.60 10.51
C LEU A 187 1.47 -9.26 10.69
N LEU A 188 0.46 -8.50 11.13
CA LEU A 188 -0.88 -9.04 11.34
C LEU A 188 -1.64 -9.28 10.04
N SER A 189 -1.36 -8.50 8.99
CA SER A 189 -2.03 -8.60 7.68
C SER A 189 -1.57 -9.78 6.83
N ARG A 190 -0.48 -10.46 7.21
CA ARG A 190 0.08 -11.59 6.45
C ARG A 190 -0.86 -12.80 6.51
N GLU A 191 -0.83 -13.60 5.46
CA GLU A 191 -1.66 -14.80 5.35
C GLU A 191 -1.32 -15.84 6.44
N LYS A 192 -2.29 -16.71 6.76
CA LYS A 192 -2.25 -17.68 7.86
C LYS A 192 -1.06 -18.66 7.82
N GLU A 193 -0.36 -18.77 6.69
CA GLU A 193 0.81 -19.64 6.54
C GLU A 193 2.06 -19.09 7.25
N GLU A 194 2.10 -17.80 7.59
CA GLU A 194 3.16 -17.16 8.39
C GLU A 194 2.76 -16.98 9.87
N GLU A 195 2.28 -18.05 10.51
CA GLU A 195 1.83 -18.06 11.92
C GLU A 195 2.82 -17.39 12.88
N LYS A 196 4.13 -17.54 12.65
CA LYS A 196 5.18 -16.89 13.47
C LYS A 196 5.14 -15.37 13.40
N SER A 197 4.98 -14.82 12.19
CA SER A 197 4.91 -13.38 11.97
C SER A 197 3.63 -12.81 12.56
N HIS A 198 2.50 -13.52 12.43
CA HIS A 198 1.24 -13.12 13.05
C HIS A 198 1.36 -13.08 14.59
N GLN A 199 1.95 -14.11 15.20
CA GLN A 199 2.22 -14.15 16.65
C GLN A 199 3.13 -13.02 17.11
N GLU A 200 4.17 -12.69 16.33
CA GLU A 200 5.04 -11.56 16.61
C GLU A 200 4.27 -10.23 16.57
N GLY A 201 3.41 -10.04 15.56
CA GLY A 201 2.52 -8.88 15.45
C GLY A 201 1.60 -8.74 16.66
N LEU A 202 1.03 -9.85 17.15
CA LEU A 202 0.20 -9.87 18.36
C LEU A 202 0.98 -9.48 19.61
N MET A 203 2.19 -10.00 19.77
CA MET A 203 3.06 -9.65 20.90
C MET A 203 3.44 -8.16 20.88
N LEU A 204 3.79 -7.62 19.71
CA LEU A 204 4.11 -6.21 19.54
C LEU A 204 2.89 -5.31 19.82
N LEU A 205 1.70 -5.71 19.37
CA LEU A 205 0.45 -5.01 19.67
C LEU A 205 0.18 -4.98 21.17
N GLU A 206 0.29 -6.13 21.85
CA GLU A 206 0.11 -6.18 23.30
C GLU A 206 1.12 -5.26 24.02
N ASP A 207 2.41 -5.34 23.70
CA ASP A 207 3.43 -4.49 24.29
C ASP A 207 3.17 -3.00 24.03
N PHE A 208 2.76 -2.64 22.82
CA PHE A 208 2.43 -1.26 22.45
C PHE A 208 1.28 -0.69 23.28
N VAL A 209 0.17 -1.42 23.41
CA VAL A 209 -0.98 -0.99 24.22
C VAL A 209 -0.63 -0.95 25.71
N ASN A 210 0.15 -1.91 26.21
CA ASN A 210 0.63 -1.90 27.59
C ASN A 210 1.53 -0.68 27.88
N LYS A 211 2.44 -0.33 26.96
CA LYS A 211 3.30 0.85 27.08
C LYS A 211 2.51 2.15 27.13
N ARG A 212 1.42 2.25 26.36
CA ARG A 212 0.45 3.37 26.40
C ARG A 212 -0.38 3.42 27.68
N GLY A 213 -0.44 2.33 28.45
CA GLY A 213 -1.26 2.24 29.66
C GLY A 213 -2.73 1.96 29.35
N GLY A 214 -3.00 1.21 28.28
CA GLY A 214 -4.35 0.85 27.82
C GLY A 214 -4.73 1.54 26.51
N LEU A 215 -5.93 1.22 26.03
CA LEU A 215 -6.51 1.81 24.81
C LEU A 215 -6.74 3.32 24.94
N GLU A 216 -6.93 3.80 26.17
CA GLU A 216 -7.16 5.20 26.53
C GLU A 216 -5.89 6.05 26.51
N GLY A 217 -4.70 5.42 26.54
CA GLY A 217 -3.44 6.13 26.65
C GLY A 217 -3.23 6.82 28.01
N LYS A 218 -3.59 6.18 29.13
CA LYS A 218 -3.51 6.77 30.49
C LYS A 218 -2.10 7.17 30.92
N ARG A 219 -1.04 6.68 30.26
CA ARG A 219 0.33 7.12 30.52
C ARG A 219 0.61 8.39 29.70
N ASN A 220 0.92 9.50 30.39
CA ASN A 220 1.18 10.85 29.87
C ASN A 220 2.44 10.97 28.97
N SER A 221 2.63 10.07 28.03
CA SER A 221 3.56 10.21 26.92
C SER A 221 2.75 10.65 25.72
N GLU A 222 2.75 11.95 25.44
CA GLU A 222 1.88 12.58 24.44
C GLU A 222 1.99 11.95 23.04
N LYS A 223 3.07 11.20 22.75
CA LYS A 223 3.30 10.49 21.48
C LYS A 223 4.18 9.24 21.64
N ILE A 224 3.65 8.12 22.15
CA ILE A 224 4.35 6.83 21.98
C ILE A 224 4.23 6.42 20.52
N ALA A 225 5.36 6.05 19.90
CA ALA A 225 5.42 5.69 18.48
C ALA A 225 4.89 6.80 17.55
N GLY A 226 4.97 8.06 17.98
CA GLY A 226 4.50 9.20 17.20
C GLY A 226 2.97 9.37 17.13
N LEU A 227 2.17 8.47 17.73
CA LEU A 227 0.71 8.50 17.64
C LEU A 227 0.08 9.23 18.84
N ASN A 228 -0.69 10.28 18.54
CA ASN A 228 -1.63 10.85 19.52
C ASN A 228 -2.80 9.87 19.77
N GLN A 229 -3.70 10.21 20.69
CA GLN A 229 -4.84 9.34 20.99
C GLN A 229 -5.68 9.05 19.74
N ASN A 230 -6.12 10.08 19.00
CA ASN A 230 -6.96 9.92 17.80
C ASN A 230 -6.34 9.01 16.72
N ASP A 231 -5.05 9.19 16.44
CA ASP A 231 -4.35 8.40 15.43
C ASP A 231 -4.20 6.93 15.86
N PHE A 232 -3.97 6.71 17.16
CA PHE A 232 -3.97 5.37 17.74
C PHE A 232 -5.36 4.70 17.59
N GLU A 233 -6.45 5.43 17.77
CA GLU A 233 -7.81 4.89 17.59
C GLU A 233 -8.03 4.38 16.15
N LEU A 234 -7.56 5.16 15.16
CA LEU A 234 -7.64 4.79 13.75
C LEU A 234 -6.79 3.57 13.41
N PHE A 235 -5.55 3.53 13.90
CA PHE A 235 -4.68 2.37 13.80
C PHE A 235 -5.33 1.12 14.40
N PHE A 236 -5.88 1.25 15.60
CA PHE A 236 -6.51 0.14 16.30
C PHE A 236 -7.74 -0.40 15.57
N LEU A 237 -8.56 0.49 15.01
CA LEU A 237 -9.70 0.14 14.15
C LEU A 237 -9.29 -0.68 12.92
N GLN A 238 -8.16 -0.36 12.31
CA GLN A 238 -7.64 -1.09 11.15
C GLN A 238 -7.21 -2.51 11.53
N ILE A 239 -6.53 -2.66 12.67
CA ILE A 239 -6.02 -3.96 13.14
C ILE A 239 -7.13 -5.00 13.32
N ARG A 240 -8.30 -4.59 13.81
CA ARG A 240 -9.40 -5.50 14.11
C ARG A 240 -9.73 -6.45 12.94
N LYS A 241 -9.71 -5.93 11.71
CA LYS A 241 -10.03 -6.69 10.50
C LYS A 241 -9.05 -7.84 10.22
N PHE A 242 -7.86 -7.81 10.82
CA PHE A 242 -6.84 -8.85 10.68
C PHE A 242 -6.85 -9.86 11.82
N LEU A 243 -7.63 -9.61 12.88
CA LEU A 243 -7.67 -10.47 14.07
C LEU A 243 -8.94 -11.31 14.10
N THR A 244 -8.78 -12.56 14.52
CA THR A 244 -9.90 -13.47 14.75
C THR A 244 -10.72 -13.06 15.97
N ALA A 245 -11.98 -13.52 16.05
CA ALA A 245 -12.81 -13.31 17.23
C ALA A 245 -12.17 -13.87 18.51
N LYS A 246 -11.48 -15.01 18.38
CA LYS A 246 -10.74 -15.62 19.48
C LYS A 246 -9.56 -14.75 19.93
N GLU A 247 -8.76 -14.21 19.01
CA GLU A 247 -7.63 -13.35 19.35
C GLU A 247 -8.08 -12.04 19.98
N GLN A 248 -9.06 -11.36 19.39
CA GLN A 248 -9.63 -10.12 19.94
C GLN A 248 -10.16 -10.36 21.35
N SER A 249 -10.93 -11.43 21.58
CA SER A 249 -11.46 -11.72 22.93
C SER A 249 -10.34 -11.93 23.96
N LYS A 250 -9.30 -12.70 23.61
CA LYS A 250 -8.16 -12.94 24.50
C LYS A 250 -7.43 -11.64 24.85
N ILE A 251 -7.13 -10.83 23.85
CA ILE A 251 -6.33 -9.61 24.01
C ILE A 251 -7.12 -8.57 24.81
N TYR A 252 -8.40 -8.36 24.50
CA TYR A 252 -9.23 -7.37 25.17
C TYR A 252 -9.50 -7.74 26.63
N VAL A 253 -9.75 -9.03 26.90
CA VAL A 253 -9.86 -9.53 28.29
C VAL A 253 -8.57 -9.27 29.06
N ASN A 254 -7.40 -9.52 28.45
CA ASN A 254 -6.10 -9.28 29.07
C ASN A 254 -5.88 -7.79 29.36
N TRP A 255 -6.17 -6.90 28.40
CA TRP A 255 -6.04 -5.45 28.60
C TRP A 255 -6.99 -4.89 29.65
N TYR A 256 -8.23 -5.39 29.70
CA TYR A 256 -9.18 -5.01 30.75
C TYR A 256 -8.67 -5.41 32.14
N ARG A 257 -8.16 -6.64 32.29
CA ARG A 257 -7.55 -7.11 33.55
C ARG A 257 -6.33 -6.27 33.96
N ARG A 258 -5.66 -5.62 33.01
CA ARG A 258 -4.52 -4.72 33.23
C ARG A 258 -4.92 -3.25 33.44
N GLY A 259 -6.21 -2.93 33.47
CA GLY A 259 -6.73 -1.59 33.82
C GLY A 259 -7.14 -0.69 32.66
N SER A 260 -7.24 -1.23 31.43
CA SER A 260 -7.89 -0.53 30.31
C SER A 260 -9.40 -0.72 30.39
N GLU A 261 -10.14 0.32 30.75
CA GLU A 261 -11.59 0.30 30.95
C GLU A 261 -12.34 0.10 29.63
N ASP A 262 -11.92 0.79 28.57
CA ASP A 262 -12.47 0.70 27.21
C ASP A 262 -12.39 -0.72 26.64
N ALA A 263 -11.35 -1.47 27.04
CA ALA A 263 -11.18 -2.86 26.61
C ALA A 263 -12.28 -3.77 27.17
N GLY A 264 -12.96 -3.41 28.26
CA GLY A 264 -14.02 -4.21 28.87
C GLY A 264 -15.24 -4.35 27.97
N PHE A 265 -15.65 -3.27 27.31
CA PHE A 265 -16.76 -3.30 26.34
C PHE A 265 -16.39 -4.13 25.10
N LEU A 266 -15.19 -3.90 24.55
CA LEU A 266 -14.69 -4.66 23.41
C LEU A 266 -14.52 -6.15 23.74
N ALA A 267 -14.07 -6.47 24.96
CA ALA A 267 -13.96 -7.85 25.44
C ALA A 267 -15.32 -8.54 25.46
N ALA A 268 -16.37 -7.87 25.95
CA ALA A 268 -17.72 -8.42 25.92
C ALA A 268 -18.14 -8.76 24.47
N PHE A 269 -18.02 -7.81 23.54
CA PHE A 269 -18.42 -8.03 22.15
C PHE A 269 -17.59 -9.13 21.47
N ALA A 270 -16.28 -9.15 21.67
CA ALA A 270 -15.42 -10.20 21.10
C ALA A 270 -15.71 -11.59 21.69
N LEU A 271 -16.03 -11.68 23.00
CA LEU A 271 -16.48 -12.92 23.63
C LEU A 271 -17.83 -13.39 23.05
N ILE A 272 -18.75 -12.47 22.76
CA ILE A 272 -20.05 -12.81 22.16
C ILE A 272 -19.85 -13.29 20.73
N ALA A 273 -19.07 -12.56 19.92
CA ALA A 273 -18.76 -12.93 18.55
C ALA A 273 -18.07 -14.30 18.49
N SER A 274 -17.08 -14.54 19.35
CA SER A 274 -16.39 -15.82 19.47
C SER A 274 -17.33 -16.93 19.97
N GLY A 275 -18.13 -16.66 21.01
CA GLY A 275 -19.10 -17.61 21.55
C GLY A 275 -20.12 -18.07 20.52
N TYR A 276 -20.73 -17.11 19.80
CA TYR A 276 -21.72 -17.39 18.77
C TYR A 276 -21.11 -18.13 17.57
N SER A 277 -20.00 -17.61 17.01
CA SER A 277 -19.40 -18.15 15.79
C SER A 277 -18.81 -19.55 16.00
N TYR A 278 -18.28 -19.83 17.20
CA TYR A 278 -17.64 -21.11 17.53
C TYR A 278 -18.51 -22.08 18.33
N ARG A 279 -19.81 -21.78 18.52
CA ARG A 279 -20.74 -22.66 19.26
C ARG A 279 -20.33 -22.92 20.71
N LYS A 280 -19.85 -21.86 21.39
CA LYS A 280 -19.34 -21.88 22.76
C LYS A 280 -20.19 -21.01 23.70
N PRO A 281 -21.29 -21.53 24.26
CA PRO A 281 -22.17 -20.78 25.15
C PRO A 281 -21.48 -20.32 26.45
N GLU A 282 -20.40 -20.97 26.88
CA GLU A 282 -19.61 -20.55 28.05
C GLU A 282 -19.05 -19.13 27.88
N LEU A 283 -18.66 -18.77 26.65
CA LEU A 283 -18.15 -17.43 26.34
C LEU A 283 -19.25 -16.37 26.39
N LEU A 284 -20.50 -16.73 26.06
CA LEU A 284 -21.65 -15.83 26.22
C LEU A 284 -21.92 -15.56 27.70
N GLN A 285 -21.83 -16.59 28.54
CA GLN A 285 -21.98 -16.45 29.98
C GLN A 285 -20.85 -15.62 30.60
N GLU A 286 -19.62 -15.74 30.09
CA GLU A 286 -18.51 -14.87 30.47
C GLU A 286 -18.77 -13.42 30.04
N ALA A 287 -19.16 -13.19 28.78
CA ALA A 287 -19.49 -11.86 28.25
C ALA A 287 -20.58 -11.14 29.08
N ARG A 288 -21.57 -11.89 29.58
CA ARG A 288 -22.62 -11.36 30.46
C ARG A 288 -22.04 -10.70 31.72
N LYS A 289 -20.95 -11.25 32.29
CA LYS A 289 -20.29 -10.66 33.46
C LYS A 289 -19.64 -9.31 33.13
N TYR A 290 -19.03 -9.21 31.95
CA TYR A 290 -18.44 -7.96 31.47
C TYR A 290 -19.53 -6.90 31.26
N LEU A 291 -20.59 -7.20 30.52
CA LEU A 291 -21.69 -6.23 30.27
C LEU A 291 -22.33 -5.68 31.55
N ARG A 292 -22.45 -6.51 32.61
CA ARG A 292 -22.99 -6.07 33.91
C ARG A 292 -22.07 -5.11 34.65
N ASN A 293 -20.76 -5.24 34.45
CA ASN A 293 -19.76 -4.44 35.13
C ASN A 293 -19.39 -3.16 34.36
N ILE A 294 -19.87 -3.03 33.11
CA ILE A 294 -19.69 -1.82 32.31
C ILE A 294 -20.56 -0.72 32.91
N ASN A 295 -19.91 0.29 33.48
CA ASN A 295 -20.56 1.45 34.06
C ASN A 295 -20.31 2.66 33.13
N ILE A 296 -21.02 2.69 32.01
CA ILE A 296 -20.98 3.80 31.06
C ILE A 296 -22.27 4.62 31.24
N ASN A 297 -22.13 5.92 31.48
CA ASN A 297 -23.27 6.81 31.68
C ASN A 297 -24.17 6.82 30.43
N GLY A 298 -25.47 6.56 30.62
CA GLY A 298 -26.45 6.54 29.53
C GLY A 298 -26.42 5.29 28.65
N PHE A 299 -25.54 4.33 28.94
CA PHE A 299 -25.55 3.02 28.29
C PHE A 299 -26.53 2.10 29.01
N ASP A 300 -27.47 1.52 28.26
CA ASP A 300 -28.38 0.51 28.77
C ASP A 300 -27.89 -0.90 28.39
N PRO A 301 -27.32 -1.67 29.34
CA PRO A 301 -26.88 -3.03 29.06
C PRO A 301 -28.04 -4.04 29.01
N MET A 302 -29.26 -3.68 29.43
CA MET A 302 -30.35 -4.64 29.63
C MET A 302 -30.76 -5.35 28.33
N PRO A 303 -30.99 -4.70 27.18
CA PRO A 303 -31.35 -5.40 25.95
C PRO A 303 -30.26 -6.37 25.47
N LEU A 304 -28.98 -5.99 25.65
CA LEU A 304 -27.85 -6.83 25.24
C LEU A 304 -27.72 -8.06 26.15
N ILE A 305 -27.89 -7.87 27.46
CA ILE A 305 -27.95 -8.98 28.43
C ILE A 305 -29.16 -9.87 28.12
N GLY A 306 -30.29 -9.29 27.73
CA GLY A 306 -31.47 -10.03 27.28
C GLY A 306 -31.20 -10.88 26.04
N CYS A 307 -30.43 -10.38 25.08
CA CYS A 307 -29.98 -11.16 23.93
C CYS A 307 -29.09 -12.35 24.33
N LEU A 308 -28.21 -12.16 25.32
CA LEU A 308 -27.40 -13.27 25.84
C LEU A 308 -28.26 -14.30 26.58
N ASP A 309 -29.24 -13.85 27.36
CA ASP A 309 -30.20 -14.72 28.04
C ASP A 309 -30.99 -15.54 27.02
N LEU A 310 -31.43 -14.90 25.93
CA LEU A 310 -32.08 -15.58 24.81
C LEU A 310 -31.16 -16.64 24.18
N LEU A 311 -29.92 -16.29 23.82
CA LEU A 311 -28.95 -17.21 23.22
C LEU A 311 -28.58 -18.39 24.13
N LEU A 312 -28.73 -18.22 25.44
CA LEU A 312 -28.54 -19.25 26.46
C LEU A 312 -29.82 -20.04 26.79
N GLY A 313 -30.91 -19.81 26.04
CA GLY A 313 -32.18 -20.53 26.16
C GLY A 313 -33.15 -19.96 27.22
N ASP A 314 -32.82 -18.86 27.90
CA ASP A 314 -33.66 -18.26 28.94
C ASP A 314 -34.55 -17.14 28.38
N VAL A 315 -35.67 -17.56 27.78
CA VAL A 315 -36.64 -16.64 27.17
C VAL A 315 -37.30 -15.73 28.21
N THR A 316 -37.59 -16.24 29.40
CA THR A 316 -38.31 -15.47 30.44
C THR A 316 -37.42 -14.38 31.03
N GLN A 317 -36.16 -14.68 31.32
CA GLN A 317 -35.20 -13.65 31.70
C GLN A 317 -34.94 -12.68 30.56
N ALA A 318 -34.82 -13.15 29.31
CA ALA A 318 -34.64 -12.29 28.16
C ALA A 318 -35.77 -11.24 28.06
N GLU A 319 -37.03 -11.66 28.10
CA GLU A 319 -38.17 -10.73 28.06
C GLU A 319 -38.13 -9.74 29.23
N SER A 320 -37.88 -10.22 30.45
CA SER A 320 -37.77 -9.36 31.63
C SER A 320 -36.69 -8.29 31.48
N ARG A 321 -35.54 -8.65 30.89
CA ARG A 321 -34.43 -7.71 30.63
C ARG A 321 -34.84 -6.64 29.63
N PHE A 322 -35.44 -7.01 28.50
CA PHE A 322 -35.92 -6.05 27.51
C PHE A 322 -36.96 -5.08 28.10
N ARG A 323 -37.90 -5.57 28.92
CA ARG A 323 -38.90 -4.73 29.60
C ARG A 323 -38.29 -3.82 30.68
N SER A 324 -37.15 -4.20 31.24
CA SER A 324 -36.40 -3.37 32.20
C SER A 324 -35.49 -2.32 31.55
N SER A 325 -35.47 -2.24 30.21
CA SER A 325 -34.69 -1.27 29.47
C SER A 325 -35.12 0.17 29.80
N SER A 326 -34.14 1.06 29.85
CA SER A 326 -34.35 2.52 29.96
C SER A 326 -34.78 3.17 28.65
N ASP A 327 -34.68 2.47 27.51
CA ASP A 327 -35.14 2.99 26.22
C ASP A 327 -36.65 2.78 26.05
N GLU A 328 -37.42 3.85 26.18
CA GLU A 328 -38.88 3.82 26.01
C GLU A 328 -39.28 3.39 24.60
N LYS A 329 -38.52 3.77 23.57
CA LYS A 329 -38.84 3.42 22.18
C LYS A 329 -38.68 1.93 21.93
N LEU A 330 -37.70 1.30 22.58
CA LEU A 330 -37.51 -0.15 22.49
C LEU A 330 -38.70 -0.89 23.12
N LYS A 331 -39.17 -0.42 24.27
CA LYS A 331 -40.34 -1.00 24.95
C LYS A 331 -41.61 -0.79 24.11
N ASP A 332 -41.83 0.42 23.61
CA ASP A 332 -42.96 0.72 22.71
C ASP A 332 -42.93 -0.14 21.44
N TRP A 333 -41.75 -0.35 20.85
CA TRP A 333 -41.58 -1.22 19.70
C TRP A 333 -41.89 -2.69 20.04
N LEU A 334 -41.45 -3.17 21.20
CA LEU A 334 -41.70 -4.54 21.66
C LEU A 334 -43.20 -4.78 21.89
N ASP A 335 -43.91 -3.83 22.50
CA ASP A 335 -45.35 -3.95 22.77
C ASP A 335 -46.20 -3.84 21.48
N ASN A 336 -45.69 -3.18 20.44
CA ASN A 336 -46.37 -3.00 19.14
C ASN A 336 -45.84 -3.93 18.02
N TYR A 337 -45.03 -4.94 18.35
CA TYR A 337 -44.41 -5.80 17.35
C TYR A 337 -45.45 -6.66 16.60
N PRO A 338 -45.38 -6.77 15.25
CA PRO A 338 -46.29 -7.61 14.48
C PRO A 338 -45.91 -9.11 14.66
N GLY A 339 -46.34 -9.73 15.75
CA GLY A 339 -46.11 -11.14 16.03
C GLY A 339 -46.06 -11.49 17.52
N GLU A 340 -45.52 -12.66 17.84
CA GLU A 340 -45.26 -13.07 19.23
C GLU A 340 -44.02 -12.36 19.79
N THR A 341 -44.01 -12.11 21.11
CA THR A 341 -42.90 -11.46 21.81
C THR A 341 -41.56 -12.16 21.56
N LEU A 342 -41.53 -13.50 21.56
CA LEU A 342 -40.31 -14.26 21.27
C LEU A 342 -39.77 -13.97 19.86
N GLY A 343 -40.65 -13.82 18.87
CA GLY A 343 -40.28 -13.41 17.53
C GLY A 343 -39.57 -12.06 17.52
N ALA A 344 -40.13 -11.08 18.23
CA ALA A 344 -39.52 -9.75 18.39
C ALA A 344 -38.12 -9.82 19.02
N LEU A 345 -37.95 -10.58 20.10
CA LEU A 345 -36.65 -10.77 20.77
C LEU A 345 -35.62 -11.43 19.85
N CYS A 346 -36.03 -12.45 19.10
CA CYS A 346 -35.19 -13.12 18.11
C CYS A 346 -34.79 -12.19 16.96
N ASP A 347 -35.71 -11.35 16.46
CA ASP A 347 -35.42 -10.38 15.39
C ASP A 347 -34.46 -9.29 15.86
N TYR A 348 -34.64 -8.78 17.08
CA TYR A 348 -33.69 -7.86 17.68
C TYR A 348 -32.31 -8.51 17.81
N CYS A 349 -32.24 -9.72 18.37
CA CYS A 349 -30.99 -10.45 18.58
C CYS A 349 -30.26 -10.73 17.26
N ARG A 350 -30.96 -11.20 16.23
CA ARG A 350 -30.39 -11.41 14.89
C ARG A 350 -29.80 -10.13 14.30
N ASN A 351 -30.55 -9.03 14.37
CA ASN A 351 -30.09 -7.75 13.84
C ASN A 351 -28.87 -7.21 14.59
N TRP A 352 -28.89 -7.28 15.92
CA TRP A 352 -27.77 -6.90 16.77
C TRP A 352 -26.52 -7.75 16.49
N LEU A 353 -26.67 -9.07 16.41
CA LEU A 353 -25.56 -9.97 16.07
C LEU A 353 -24.95 -9.60 14.71
N LYS A 354 -25.80 -9.43 13.69
CA LYS A 354 -25.38 -9.16 12.32
C LYS A 354 -24.72 -7.79 12.14
N LYS A 355 -25.28 -6.75 12.75
CA LYS A 355 -24.85 -5.36 12.51
C LYS A 355 -23.76 -4.90 13.45
N ASP A 356 -23.77 -5.36 14.70
CA ASP A 356 -22.93 -4.79 15.75
C ASP A 356 -21.89 -5.79 16.28
N VAL A 357 -22.29 -7.05 16.48
CA VAL A 357 -21.43 -8.03 17.16
C VAL A 357 -20.47 -8.74 16.23
N LEU A 358 -20.91 -9.19 15.05
CA LEU A 358 -20.11 -10.07 14.18
C LEU A 358 -19.29 -9.29 13.14
N VAL A 359 -19.15 -7.97 13.31
CA VAL A 359 -18.40 -7.11 12.39
C VAL A 359 -16.98 -6.86 12.88
N GLY A 360 -16.03 -6.90 11.93
CA GLY A 360 -14.64 -6.53 12.19
C GLY A 360 -13.78 -7.65 12.76
N PHE A 361 -14.07 -8.91 12.42
CA PHE A 361 -13.25 -10.08 12.71
C PHE A 361 -12.85 -10.75 11.39
N SER A 362 -11.63 -11.29 11.33
CA SER A 362 -11.09 -11.89 10.10
C SER A 362 -11.67 -13.27 9.75
N ASP A 363 -12.29 -13.94 10.74
CA ASP A 363 -12.74 -15.33 10.72
C ASP A 363 -14.27 -15.49 10.80
N VAL A 364 -15.02 -14.39 10.83
CA VAL A 364 -16.48 -14.40 11.02
C VAL A 364 -17.17 -13.88 9.77
N GLU A 365 -18.05 -14.70 9.19
CA GLU A 365 -18.89 -14.32 8.05
C GLU A 365 -20.20 -13.66 8.53
N ILE A 366 -20.40 -12.38 8.18
CA ILE A 366 -21.55 -11.58 8.65
C ILE A 366 -22.90 -12.14 8.14
N GLN A 367 -22.91 -12.87 7.02
CA GLN A 367 -24.15 -13.32 6.37
C GLN A 367 -24.80 -14.55 7.04
N THR A 368 -24.11 -15.22 7.97
CA THR A 368 -24.53 -16.53 8.49
C THR A 368 -25.27 -16.48 9.83
N VAL A 369 -25.89 -15.34 10.20
CA VAL A 369 -26.64 -15.25 11.46
C VAL A 369 -27.95 -16.02 11.36
N ASN A 370 -27.94 -17.23 11.92
CA ASN A 370 -29.11 -18.10 12.04
C ASN A 370 -29.20 -18.63 13.48
N LEU A 371 -30.28 -18.26 14.18
CA LEU A 371 -30.51 -18.72 15.55
C LEU A 371 -30.94 -20.18 15.60
N ASP A 372 -31.61 -20.67 14.55
CA ASP A 372 -32.02 -22.08 14.48
C ASP A 372 -30.79 -22.97 14.40
N ASP A 373 -29.82 -22.60 13.55
CA ASP A 373 -28.56 -23.33 13.43
C ASP A 373 -27.76 -23.29 14.75
N TRP A 374 -27.83 -22.18 15.50
CA TRP A 374 -27.21 -22.05 16.82
C TRP A 374 -27.79 -23.05 17.82
N PHE A 375 -29.11 -23.09 17.98
CA PHE A 375 -29.77 -24.01 18.92
C PHE A 375 -29.79 -25.47 18.43
N ALA A 376 -29.57 -25.71 17.14
CA ALA A 376 -29.36 -27.05 16.60
C ALA A 376 -27.96 -27.63 16.93
N SER A 377 -27.01 -26.81 17.40
CA SER A 377 -25.67 -27.28 17.76
C SER A 377 -25.69 -28.20 18.97
N GLN A 378 -24.99 -29.34 18.90
CA GLN A 378 -24.88 -30.28 20.02
C GLN A 378 -24.30 -29.63 21.27
N GLU A 379 -23.29 -28.77 21.12
CA GLU A 379 -22.61 -28.08 22.21
C GLU A 379 -23.56 -27.15 22.97
N VAL A 380 -24.40 -26.42 22.22
CA VAL A 380 -25.39 -25.49 22.77
C VAL A 380 -26.49 -26.25 23.49
N GLN A 381 -27.01 -27.32 22.88
CA GLN A 381 -28.05 -28.16 23.49
C GLN A 381 -27.58 -28.74 24.83
N VAL A 382 -26.39 -29.35 24.84
CA VAL A 382 -25.80 -29.93 26.06
C VAL A 382 -25.64 -28.86 27.15
N TYR A 383 -25.19 -27.65 26.80
CA TYR A 383 -25.03 -26.58 27.77
C TYR A 383 -26.35 -26.10 28.36
N VAL A 384 -27.37 -25.89 27.51
CA VAL A 384 -28.71 -25.45 27.95
C VAL A 384 -29.35 -26.51 28.84
N GLU A 385 -29.30 -27.80 28.47
CA GLU A 385 -29.80 -28.90 29.32
C GLU A 385 -29.08 -28.97 30.68
N GLN A 386 -27.79 -28.68 30.72
CA GLN A 386 -27.03 -28.58 31.97
C GLN A 386 -27.44 -27.39 32.83
N LEU A 387 -27.82 -26.25 32.23
CA LEU A 387 -28.36 -25.11 32.97
C LEU A 387 -29.77 -25.40 33.51
N GLU A 388 -30.61 -26.07 32.72
CA GLU A 388 -31.95 -26.50 33.13
C GLU A 388 -31.90 -27.48 34.30
N SER A 389 -31.04 -28.51 34.21
CA SER A 389 -30.89 -29.52 35.28
C SER A 389 -30.33 -28.95 36.59
N LYS A 390 -29.62 -27.82 36.54
CA LYS A 390 -29.13 -27.10 37.73
C LYS A 390 -30.18 -26.14 38.32
N GLY A 391 -31.40 -26.11 37.77
CA GLY A 391 -32.50 -25.25 38.26
C GLY A 391 -32.27 -23.76 38.04
N ALA A 392 -31.39 -23.38 37.10
CA ALA A 392 -31.04 -21.99 36.83
C ALA A 392 -31.97 -21.29 35.81
N LEU A 393 -32.87 -22.06 35.17
CA LEU A 393 -33.81 -21.59 34.14
C LEU A 393 -35.25 -21.60 34.67
N GLY A 394 -35.91 -20.45 34.57
CA GLY A 394 -37.33 -20.30 34.85
C GLY A 394 -38.21 -20.73 33.66
N ILE A 395 -38.50 -22.04 33.59
CA ILE A 395 -39.72 -22.68 33.04
C ILE A 395 -39.80 -22.99 31.51
N ALA A 396 -40.46 -24.14 31.23
CA ALA A 396 -41.24 -24.59 30.05
C ALA A 396 -40.58 -25.57 29.05
N LYS A 397 -40.81 -26.86 29.30
CA LYS A 397 -40.64 -27.98 28.36
C LYS A 397 -41.71 -27.94 27.25
N ALA A 398 -41.67 -26.94 26.37
CA ALA A 398 -42.43 -26.89 25.12
C ALA A 398 -41.89 -25.74 24.25
N GLY A 399 -41.19 -26.04 23.15
CA GLY A 399 -40.78 -24.95 22.24
C GLY A 399 -39.88 -25.32 21.06
N PHE A 400 -39.16 -26.43 21.08
CA PHE A 400 -38.18 -26.73 20.00
C PHE A 400 -38.75 -27.40 18.75
N SER A 401 -40.08 -27.44 18.59
CA SER A 401 -40.74 -27.92 17.35
C SER A 401 -41.60 -26.86 16.63
N PHE A 402 -41.66 -25.62 17.13
CA PHE A 402 -42.54 -24.58 16.56
C PHE A 402 -41.85 -23.67 15.53
N LEU A 403 -40.52 -23.50 15.64
CA LEU A 403 -39.73 -22.62 14.76
C LEU A 403 -39.66 -23.10 13.30
N SER A 404 -40.07 -24.34 13.02
CA SER A 404 -40.18 -24.88 11.65
C SER A 404 -41.36 -24.33 10.85
N SER A 405 -42.31 -23.62 11.48
CA SER A 405 -43.62 -23.29 10.88
C SER A 405 -43.81 -21.83 10.42
N LEU A 406 -42.82 -20.96 10.62
CA LEU A 406 -42.90 -19.56 10.21
C LEU A 406 -41.85 -19.24 9.14
N THR A 407 -42.12 -19.71 7.92
CA THR A 407 -41.48 -19.18 6.71
C THR A 407 -42.48 -18.30 5.97
N PRO A 408 -42.11 -17.05 5.69
CA PRO A 408 -42.46 -16.42 4.45
C PRO A 408 -41.23 -16.31 3.56
N GLU A 409 -41.37 -16.92 2.39
CA GLU A 409 -40.69 -16.78 1.11
C GLU A 409 -39.52 -15.79 0.97
N GLN A 410 -38.42 -16.36 0.48
CA GLN A 410 -37.28 -15.71 -0.14
C GLN A 410 -37.70 -14.66 -1.17
N GLN A 411 -37.20 -13.44 -1.01
CA GLN A 411 -36.86 -12.58 -2.14
C GLN A 411 -35.39 -12.20 -2.06
N ILE A 412 -34.68 -12.63 -3.11
CA ILE A 412 -33.29 -12.29 -3.40
C ILE A 412 -33.27 -10.83 -3.84
N GLU A 413 -32.74 -9.94 -3.01
CA GLU A 413 -32.21 -8.66 -3.45
C GLU A 413 -30.69 -8.68 -3.38
N ASN A 414 -30.08 -8.82 -4.55
CA ASN A 414 -28.70 -8.42 -4.79
C ASN A 414 -28.61 -6.90 -4.67
N ASN A 415 -28.02 -6.40 -3.60
CA ASN A 415 -27.49 -5.04 -3.56
C ASN A 415 -26.02 -5.09 -3.19
N SER A 416 -25.19 -4.97 -4.23
CA SER A 416 -23.77 -4.66 -4.13
C SER A 416 -23.58 -3.24 -3.60
N SER A 417 -23.18 -3.09 -2.34
CA SER A 417 -22.59 -1.84 -1.86
C SER A 417 -21.09 -1.88 -2.10
N ARG A 418 -20.67 -1.38 -3.27
CA ARG A 418 -19.29 -0.94 -3.50
C ARG A 418 -19.03 0.32 -2.68
N ASN A 419 -17.95 0.26 -1.90
CA ASN A 419 -16.97 1.30 -1.58
C ASN A 419 -17.44 2.74 -1.32
N LEU A 420 -17.29 3.16 -0.07
CA LEU A 420 -16.92 4.53 0.32
C LEU A 420 -15.95 4.48 1.51
N GLU A 421 -14.77 3.87 1.32
CA GLU A 421 -13.65 3.98 2.26
C GLU A 421 -12.33 4.09 1.49
N GLU A 422 -12.23 5.13 0.68
CA GLU A 422 -10.98 5.54 0.03
C GLU A 422 -10.66 6.97 0.51
N LYS A 423 -10.15 7.06 1.75
CA LYS A 423 -9.32 8.15 2.30
C LYS A 423 -9.17 7.96 3.82
N ALA A 424 -8.13 7.24 4.19
CA ALA A 424 -7.54 7.33 5.52
C ALA A 424 -6.03 7.15 5.35
N ASP A 425 -5.39 8.16 4.77
CA ASP A 425 -3.94 8.23 4.68
C ASP A 425 -3.40 8.66 6.05
N LEU A 426 -2.63 7.77 6.67
CA LEU A 426 -1.77 8.13 7.80
C LEU A 426 -0.62 9.02 7.29
N PRO A 427 -0.17 10.01 8.06
CA PRO A 427 0.98 10.80 7.68
C PRO A 427 2.26 9.93 7.67
N MET A 428 3.02 10.04 6.58
CA MET A 428 4.36 9.42 6.46
C MET A 428 5.32 9.96 7.53
N PRO A 429 6.16 9.13 8.16
CA PRO A 429 7.15 9.60 9.12
C PRO A 429 8.34 10.29 8.41
N GLY A 430 8.64 11.54 8.80
CA GLY A 430 9.90 12.25 8.47
C GLY A 430 9.80 13.74 8.08
N GLY A 431 9.83 14.67 9.06
CA GLY A 431 10.16 16.14 8.99
C GLY A 431 9.22 17.06 8.15
N ALA A 432 8.90 18.33 8.46
CA ALA A 432 9.37 19.36 9.40
C ALA A 432 8.25 20.39 9.73
N LEU A 433 8.44 21.21 10.77
CA LEU A 433 7.53 22.26 11.31
C LEU A 433 7.28 23.45 10.36
N GLY A 434 6.05 24.02 10.39
CA GLY A 434 5.70 25.33 9.79
C GLY A 434 4.24 25.75 10.04
N GLU A 435 4.05 26.96 10.56
CA GLU A 435 2.91 27.56 11.28
C GLU A 435 1.57 27.85 10.54
N ASN A 436 0.50 27.86 11.36
CA ASN A 436 -0.70 28.72 11.42
C ASN A 436 -1.56 29.02 10.18
N PHE A 437 -2.86 28.66 10.22
CA PHE A 437 -3.97 29.53 9.76
C PHE A 437 -5.32 29.21 10.46
N ASN A 438 -5.73 30.16 11.31
CA ASN A 438 -7.06 30.70 11.61
C ASN A 438 -8.29 29.81 11.87
N GLU A 439 -8.71 29.86 13.13
CA GLU A 439 -10.10 29.88 13.58
C GLU A 439 -10.94 30.88 12.77
N SER A 440 -12.00 30.41 12.11
CA SER A 440 -13.32 31.06 12.06
C SER A 440 -14.22 30.36 11.04
N SER A 441 -15.01 29.39 11.50
CA SER A 441 -16.32 29.07 10.90
C SER A 441 -17.20 28.12 11.73
N PHE A 442 -16.70 27.58 12.85
CA PHE A 442 -17.38 26.51 13.61
C PHE A 442 -18.49 26.97 14.57
N LYS A 443 -19.27 28.01 14.22
CA LYS A 443 -20.28 28.60 15.14
C LYS A 443 -21.74 28.54 14.69
N SER A 444 -22.10 27.65 13.76
CA SER A 444 -23.51 27.46 13.39
C SER A 444 -23.91 25.98 13.26
N ARG A 445 -23.88 25.29 14.40
CA ARG A 445 -24.77 24.15 14.72
C ARG A 445 -24.56 23.72 16.18
N LEU A 446 -24.70 24.71 17.06
CA LEU A 446 -24.93 24.54 18.50
C LEU A 446 -26.44 24.66 18.69
N ASP A 447 -27.14 23.52 18.65
CA ASP A 447 -28.37 23.26 19.40
C ASP A 447 -28.91 21.87 19.04
N ILE A 448 -28.44 20.86 19.79
CA ILE A 448 -29.23 19.82 20.46
C ILE A 448 -28.30 19.26 21.54
N LYS A 449 -28.81 19.24 22.77
CA LYS A 449 -28.09 19.29 24.05
C LYS A 449 -27.15 18.12 24.35
N GLU A 450 -26.08 18.51 25.05
CA GLU A 450 -24.99 17.77 25.72
C GLU A 450 -25.46 16.66 26.67
N PHE A 451 -24.66 15.56 26.79
CA PHE A 451 -23.91 15.11 28.01
C PHE A 451 -23.62 13.58 27.99
N PHE A 452 -22.43 12.96 28.27
CA PHE A 452 -20.99 13.32 28.29
C PHE A 452 -20.15 12.01 28.57
N LEU A 453 -19.27 11.63 27.62
CA LEU A 453 -17.90 11.00 27.62
C LEU A 453 -17.36 9.94 28.63
N ARG A 454 -16.83 8.83 28.07
CA ARG A 454 -15.39 8.38 27.96
C ARG A 454 -15.38 7.00 27.23
N SER A 455 -14.64 6.68 26.16
CA SER A 455 -13.69 7.37 25.27
C SER A 455 -14.25 7.64 23.87
N ASN A 456 -13.61 8.57 23.14
CA ASN A 456 -13.87 8.83 21.72
C ASN A 456 -13.69 7.58 20.84
N LEU A 457 -13.02 6.53 21.32
CA LEU A 457 -12.85 5.26 20.61
C LEU A 457 -14.17 4.50 20.51
N VAL A 458 -14.81 4.25 21.66
CA VAL A 458 -16.12 3.61 21.72
C VAL A 458 -17.14 4.52 21.05
N GLU A 459 -17.08 5.84 21.26
CA GLU A 459 -17.99 6.79 20.63
C GLU A 459 -17.76 6.94 19.11
N LYS A 460 -16.55 6.82 18.57
CA LYS A 460 -16.27 6.81 17.11
C LYS A 460 -16.55 5.47 16.48
N ILE A 461 -16.27 4.36 17.17
CA ILE A 461 -16.71 3.02 16.77
C ILE A 461 -18.23 3.09 16.66
N VAL A 462 -18.91 3.40 17.76
CA VAL A 462 -20.37 3.51 17.84
C VAL A 462 -20.89 4.57 16.86
N SER A 463 -20.39 5.80 16.76
CA SER A 463 -20.92 6.84 15.85
C SER A 463 -20.63 6.61 14.36
N LYS A 464 -19.49 6.00 14.00
CA LYS A 464 -19.24 5.55 12.61
C LYS A 464 -20.19 4.40 12.25
N TYR A 465 -20.53 3.52 13.21
CA TYR A 465 -21.57 2.50 13.08
C TYR A 465 -23.02 3.07 13.13
N TYR A 466 -23.27 4.16 13.86
CA TYR A 466 -24.60 4.75 14.10
C TYR A 466 -24.98 5.89 13.13
N SER A 467 -24.09 6.34 12.25
CA SER A 467 -24.44 7.30 11.18
C SER A 467 -25.44 6.76 10.14
N ILE A 468 -25.81 5.47 10.23
CA ILE A 468 -26.85 4.83 9.39
C ILE A 468 -28.20 4.72 10.13
N PHE A 469 -28.25 4.94 11.45
CA PHE A 469 -29.46 4.69 12.26
C PHE A 469 -30.56 5.78 12.12
N GLU A 470 -30.21 7.00 11.68
CA GLU A 470 -31.19 8.07 11.41
C GLU A 470 -32.00 7.86 10.10
N LEU A 471 -31.58 6.94 9.22
CA LEU A 471 -32.28 6.63 7.96
C LEU A 471 -33.45 5.65 8.12
N ILE A 472 -33.55 4.96 9.25
CA ILE A 472 -34.64 4.01 9.55
C ILE A 472 -35.82 4.70 10.25
N LYS A 473 -35.63 5.92 10.76
CA LYS A 473 -36.69 6.69 11.41
C LYS A 473 -37.63 7.40 10.42
N ASN A 474 -37.20 7.61 9.18
CA ASN A 474 -37.92 8.45 8.20
C ASN A 474 -38.36 7.71 6.92
N SER A 475 -38.30 6.37 6.86
CA SER A 475 -38.82 5.63 5.70
C SER A 475 -40.19 5.04 5.98
N ASP A 476 -41.20 5.89 5.80
CA ASP A 476 -42.60 5.53 5.61
C ASP A 476 -42.78 4.89 4.21
N PHE A 477 -42.07 3.78 3.96
CA PHE A 477 -41.81 3.22 2.63
C PHE A 477 -42.97 2.38 2.08
N LYS A 478 -44.17 2.50 2.66
CA LYS A 478 -45.42 1.95 2.10
C LYS A 478 -46.09 2.90 1.09
N SER A 479 -45.55 4.10 0.89
CA SER A 479 -46.15 5.14 0.04
C SER A 479 -45.38 5.50 -1.25
N PHE A 480 -44.28 4.82 -1.58
CA PHE A 480 -43.44 5.26 -2.72
C PHE A 480 -43.24 4.24 -3.85
N ILE A 481 -44.11 3.23 -3.95
CA ILE A 481 -44.26 2.39 -5.15
C ILE A 481 -45.52 2.85 -5.89
N LEU A 482 -45.44 3.95 -6.65
CA LEU A 482 -46.22 4.20 -7.87
C LEU A 482 -45.86 5.57 -8.47
N LYS A 483 -44.88 5.60 -9.39
CA LYS A 483 -44.80 6.41 -10.63
C LYS A 483 -43.34 6.51 -11.12
N ARG A 484 -43.11 5.97 -12.31
CA ARG A 484 -41.90 6.01 -13.17
C ARG A 484 -41.56 7.46 -13.64
N PRO A 485 -40.53 7.73 -14.50
CA PRO A 485 -39.14 7.20 -14.65
C PRO A 485 -38.05 8.27 -15.05
N ILE A 486 -36.76 7.86 -15.00
CA ILE A 486 -35.54 8.32 -15.76
C ILE A 486 -34.92 9.72 -15.50
N TYR A 487 -33.57 9.71 -15.48
CA TYR A 487 -32.53 10.77 -15.55
C TYR A 487 -31.84 11.20 -14.26
N THR A 488 -30.72 10.53 -13.94
CA THR A 488 -29.60 11.10 -13.17
C THR A 488 -28.27 10.77 -13.87
N SER A 489 -27.88 11.63 -14.79
CA SER A 489 -26.51 11.80 -15.29
C SER A 489 -26.31 13.30 -15.42
N SER A 490 -25.17 13.81 -14.95
CA SER A 490 -24.83 15.24 -14.77
C SER A 490 -25.15 15.80 -13.39
N LEU A 491 -24.28 15.56 -12.40
CA LEU A 491 -23.77 16.59 -11.46
C LEU A 491 -22.80 15.95 -10.44
N ALA A 492 -21.56 15.69 -10.87
CA ALA A 492 -20.40 15.52 -9.98
C ALA A 492 -19.08 15.55 -10.77
N PHE A 493 -18.83 16.61 -11.55
CA PHE A 493 -17.57 16.76 -12.30
C PHE A 493 -16.95 18.17 -12.23
N ILE A 494 -17.25 18.95 -11.19
CA ILE A 494 -16.60 20.25 -10.98
C ILE A 494 -16.23 20.37 -9.51
N GLY A 495 -15.03 19.93 -9.17
CA GLY A 495 -14.53 20.05 -7.81
C GLY A 495 -13.27 19.26 -7.50
N LEU A 496 -12.26 19.24 -8.39
CA LEU A 496 -10.88 18.86 -8.04
C LEU A 496 -9.88 19.14 -9.18
N PHE A 497 -9.81 20.40 -9.65
CA PHE A 497 -8.75 20.84 -10.57
C PHE A 497 -7.93 22.05 -10.05
N ILE A 498 -7.94 22.32 -8.75
CA ILE A 498 -7.14 23.42 -8.19
C ILE A 498 -6.53 22.99 -6.86
N VAL A 499 -5.57 22.05 -6.87
CA VAL A 499 -4.38 22.00 -5.99
C VAL A 499 -3.41 21.01 -6.65
N GLY A 500 -2.45 21.49 -7.43
CA GLY A 500 -1.50 20.58 -8.10
C GLY A 500 -0.43 21.21 -8.97
N THR A 501 -0.27 22.53 -8.96
CA THR A 501 0.85 23.20 -9.65
C THR A 501 1.32 24.41 -8.86
N SER A 502 2.16 24.18 -7.85
CA SER A 502 3.10 25.20 -7.38
C SER A 502 4.20 24.56 -6.53
N LEU A 503 5.33 24.22 -7.15
CA LEU A 503 6.66 24.61 -6.68
C LEU A 503 7.67 24.36 -7.82
N GLY A 504 8.17 25.45 -8.43
CA GLY A 504 9.05 25.38 -9.60
C GLY A 504 9.48 26.74 -10.14
N VAL A 505 10.10 27.55 -9.28
CA VAL A 505 11.15 28.56 -9.60
C VAL A 505 10.79 29.75 -10.51
N LEU A 506 10.72 30.94 -9.90
CA LEU A 506 11.06 32.20 -10.59
C LEU A 506 11.98 33.04 -9.68
N THR A 507 13.26 33.12 -10.02
CA THR A 507 14.15 34.19 -9.57
C THR A 507 14.75 34.84 -10.81
N GLN A 508 14.37 36.09 -11.10
CA GLN A 508 15.32 37.10 -11.57
C GLN A 508 14.74 38.52 -11.43
N ARG A 509 15.66 39.41 -11.05
CA ARG A 509 15.48 40.80 -10.63
C ARG A 509 15.03 41.68 -11.80
N LYS A 510 14.16 42.66 -11.52
CA LYS A 510 13.95 43.87 -12.36
C LYS A 510 15.11 44.86 -12.15
N PRO A 511 15.30 45.80 -13.10
CA PRO A 511 14.74 47.12 -12.88
C PRO A 511 13.96 47.71 -14.08
N SER A 512 13.17 48.73 -13.75
CA SER A 512 12.40 49.67 -14.59
C SER A 512 13.29 50.51 -15.54
N GLN A 513 12.84 51.33 -16.51
CA GLN A 513 11.59 52.05 -16.79
C GLN A 513 11.70 52.68 -18.21
N ASN A 514 10.56 53.12 -18.75
CA ASN A 514 10.33 54.22 -19.72
C ASN A 514 10.32 53.99 -21.25
N ASN A 515 9.11 54.24 -21.76
CA ASN A 515 8.71 55.15 -22.86
C ASN A 515 8.81 54.75 -24.34
N ASP A 516 7.60 54.74 -24.91
CA ASP A 516 7.15 55.41 -26.14
C ASP A 516 7.28 54.75 -27.53
N LEU A 517 6.19 54.99 -28.28
CA LEU A 517 6.01 55.03 -29.74
C LEU A 517 5.51 53.75 -30.48
N SER A 518 4.19 53.76 -30.68
CA SER A 518 3.47 53.82 -31.97
C SER A 518 3.93 52.99 -33.19
N ASN A 519 2.94 52.33 -33.80
CA ASN A 519 2.63 52.18 -35.25
C ASN A 519 2.41 50.71 -35.65
N ILE A 520 1.16 50.28 -35.91
CA ILE A 520 0.32 50.45 -37.12
C ILE A 520 0.36 49.21 -38.03
N SER A 521 -0.85 48.81 -38.45
CA SER A 521 -1.26 47.89 -39.54
C SER A 521 -1.39 46.41 -39.17
N LYS A 522 -2.61 45.86 -39.07
CA LYS A 522 -3.57 45.45 -40.15
C LYS A 522 -2.97 44.33 -41.01
N SER A 523 -3.63 43.20 -41.30
CA SER A 523 -5.06 42.97 -41.56
C SER A 523 -5.40 41.47 -41.63
N GLU A 524 -6.64 41.17 -41.22
CA GLU A 524 -7.66 40.22 -41.78
C GLU A 524 -7.28 38.77 -42.12
N LEU A 525 -7.88 37.73 -41.50
CA LEU A 525 -9.26 37.21 -41.59
C LEU A 525 -9.73 36.86 -43.01
N VAL A 526 -9.70 35.57 -43.37
CA VAL A 526 -10.77 34.90 -44.16
C VAL A 526 -10.90 33.43 -43.73
N LYS A 527 -12.16 32.99 -43.59
CA LYS A 527 -12.68 31.66 -43.23
C LYS A 527 -13.23 30.94 -44.51
N PRO A 528 -13.75 29.70 -44.44
CA PRO A 528 -13.50 28.61 -45.40
C PRO A 528 -14.63 28.38 -46.43
N GLU A 529 -14.34 27.56 -47.45
CA GLU A 529 -15.35 26.89 -48.31
C GLU A 529 -14.96 25.43 -48.63
N ASP A 530 -15.63 24.51 -47.93
CA ASP A 530 -16.51 23.42 -48.39
C ASP A 530 -16.31 22.54 -49.65
N ILE A 531 -16.39 21.22 -49.37
CA ILE A 531 -17.10 20.12 -50.06
C ILE A 531 -16.43 19.44 -51.30
N LYS A 532 -16.00 18.16 -51.15
CA LYS A 532 -16.75 16.95 -51.61
C LYS A 532 -16.02 15.62 -51.40
N ASN A 533 -16.78 14.64 -50.92
CA ASN A 533 -16.47 13.21 -50.83
C ASN A 533 -16.01 12.59 -52.16
N ARG A 534 -15.02 11.70 -52.08
CA ARG A 534 -14.93 10.49 -52.90
C ARG A 534 -14.47 9.31 -52.04
N ASP A 535 -15.36 8.32 -51.93
CA ASP A 535 -15.00 6.94 -51.62
C ASP A 535 -13.90 6.45 -52.57
N ASN A 536 -12.93 5.74 -52.02
CA ASN A 536 -12.30 4.59 -52.67
C ASN A 536 -11.60 3.74 -51.60
N GLY A 537 -12.27 2.66 -51.20
CA GLY A 537 -11.59 1.55 -50.55
C GLY A 537 -10.77 0.77 -51.56
N SER A 538 -9.45 0.74 -51.38
CA SER A 538 -8.57 -0.37 -51.81
C SER A 538 -7.12 -0.13 -51.35
N THR A 539 -6.83 -0.23 -50.06
CA THR A 539 -5.41 -0.26 -49.58
C THR A 539 -5.17 -1.23 -48.41
N LYS A 540 -6.16 -2.07 -48.04
CA LYS A 540 -6.00 -3.05 -46.94
C LYS A 540 -5.33 -4.38 -47.35
N ILE A 541 -5.13 -4.66 -48.64
CA ILE A 541 -4.64 -5.97 -49.10
C ILE A 541 -3.13 -5.96 -49.40
N GLU A 542 -2.52 -4.81 -49.73
CA GLU A 542 -1.07 -4.73 -49.99
C GLU A 542 -0.22 -4.67 -48.71
N ASN A 543 -0.69 -3.97 -47.66
CA ASN A 543 0.07 -3.83 -46.40
C ASN A 543 0.32 -5.15 -45.64
N ASN A 544 -0.49 -6.18 -45.83
CA ASN A 544 -0.30 -7.46 -45.13
C ASN A 544 0.80 -8.34 -45.76
N LYS A 545 1.12 -8.18 -47.05
CA LYS A 545 2.19 -8.96 -47.70
C LYS A 545 3.59 -8.44 -47.34
N GLU A 546 3.80 -7.12 -47.33
CA GLU A 546 5.09 -6.52 -46.90
C GLU A 546 5.37 -6.75 -45.41
N LYS A 547 4.34 -6.67 -44.55
CA LYS A 547 4.49 -6.92 -43.10
C LYS A 547 4.79 -8.41 -42.79
N LEU A 548 4.41 -9.34 -43.66
CA LEU A 548 4.73 -10.77 -43.54
C LEU A 548 6.13 -11.13 -44.04
N ASP A 549 6.62 -10.49 -45.11
CA ASP A 549 7.96 -10.78 -45.65
C ASP A 549 9.10 -10.15 -44.81
N LEU A 550 8.85 -9.04 -44.09
CA LEU A 550 9.81 -8.43 -43.16
C LEU A 550 9.91 -9.16 -41.81
N LYS A 551 8.86 -9.87 -41.34
CA LYS A 551 8.92 -10.69 -40.11
C LYS A 551 9.84 -11.92 -40.23
N LYS A 552 10.27 -12.29 -41.45
CA LYS A 552 11.26 -13.37 -41.68
C LYS A 552 12.70 -13.00 -41.31
N SER A 553 13.01 -11.73 -41.02
CA SER A 553 14.38 -11.29 -40.69
C SER A 553 14.69 -11.31 -39.19
N ILE A 554 13.86 -11.96 -38.37
CA ILE A 554 14.08 -12.14 -36.93
C ILE A 554 14.40 -13.62 -36.66
N PRO A 555 15.53 -13.94 -36.00
CA PRO A 555 16.49 -13.03 -35.36
C PRO A 555 17.33 -12.22 -36.36
N LEU A 556 17.59 -10.95 -36.02
CA LEU A 556 18.37 -10.04 -36.88
C LEU A 556 19.86 -10.42 -36.83
N THR A 557 20.41 -10.94 -37.93
CA THR A 557 21.79 -11.47 -37.97
C THR A 557 22.74 -10.76 -38.95
N SER A 558 22.25 -9.70 -39.61
CA SER A 558 23.05 -8.91 -40.56
C SER A 558 24.32 -8.36 -39.90
N LEU A 559 25.44 -8.36 -40.64
CA LEU A 559 26.70 -7.80 -40.14
C LEU A 559 26.59 -6.29 -39.90
N ASP A 560 25.88 -5.59 -40.78
CA ASP A 560 25.61 -4.15 -40.73
C ASP A 560 24.12 -3.87 -41.00
N PRO A 561 23.27 -3.83 -39.96
CA PRO A 561 21.83 -3.67 -40.15
C PRO A 561 21.43 -2.33 -40.78
N SER A 562 20.49 -2.38 -41.71
CA SER A 562 19.83 -1.22 -42.32
C SER A 562 18.81 -0.58 -41.37
N ASN A 563 18.43 0.67 -41.65
CA ASN A 563 17.39 1.38 -40.87
C ASN A 563 16.06 0.61 -40.87
N GLN A 564 15.72 -0.07 -41.95
CA GLN A 564 14.51 -0.88 -42.06
C GLN A 564 14.59 -2.12 -41.17
N GLU A 565 15.71 -2.84 -41.16
CA GLU A 565 15.91 -3.99 -40.28
C GLU A 565 15.87 -3.60 -38.79
N ILE A 566 16.44 -2.44 -38.45
CA ILE A 566 16.39 -1.90 -37.08
C ILE A 566 14.95 -1.52 -36.71
N LYS A 567 14.22 -0.88 -37.62
CA LYS A 567 12.80 -0.57 -37.43
C LYS A 567 12.00 -1.85 -37.16
N SER A 568 12.17 -2.88 -37.98
CA SER A 568 11.48 -4.16 -37.80
C SER A 568 11.82 -4.86 -36.48
N LEU A 569 13.05 -4.73 -35.99
CA LEU A 569 13.44 -5.22 -34.66
C LEU A 569 12.67 -4.50 -33.54
N VAL A 570 12.57 -3.16 -33.61
CA VAL A 570 11.85 -2.35 -32.61
C VAL A 570 10.34 -2.62 -32.67
N GLU A 571 9.76 -2.71 -33.87
CA GLU A 571 8.35 -3.07 -34.05
C GLU A 571 8.02 -4.43 -33.42
N SER A 572 8.90 -5.41 -33.64
CA SER A 572 8.69 -6.77 -33.11
C SER A 572 8.84 -6.85 -31.59
N TRP A 573 9.68 -6.00 -31.01
CA TRP A 573 9.73 -5.82 -29.56
C TRP A 573 8.44 -5.21 -29.00
N LEU A 574 7.92 -4.16 -29.64
CA LEU A 574 6.68 -3.50 -29.21
C LEU A 574 5.49 -4.45 -29.32
N GLU A 575 5.38 -5.19 -30.42
CA GLU A 575 4.33 -6.19 -30.64
C GLU A 575 4.43 -7.33 -29.62
N GLY A 576 5.61 -7.92 -29.42
CA GLY A 576 5.76 -9.00 -28.45
C GLY A 576 5.52 -8.57 -27.00
N LYS A 577 5.82 -7.30 -26.65
CA LYS A 577 5.47 -6.72 -25.35
C LYS A 577 3.96 -6.58 -25.20
N ALA A 578 3.28 -6.07 -26.23
CA ALA A 578 1.82 -5.92 -26.25
C ALA A 578 1.11 -7.28 -26.09
N ASP A 579 1.57 -8.31 -26.81
CA ASP A 579 1.02 -9.66 -26.73
C ASP A 579 1.08 -10.22 -25.31
N ILE A 580 2.27 -10.17 -24.69
CA ILE A 580 2.49 -10.74 -23.35
C ILE A 580 1.66 -9.99 -22.30
N LEU A 581 1.65 -8.66 -22.32
CA LEU A 581 0.91 -7.87 -21.33
C LEU A 581 -0.62 -7.96 -21.52
N ASN A 582 -1.07 -8.23 -22.74
CA ASN A 582 -2.48 -8.55 -23.01
C ASN A 582 -2.87 -9.98 -22.58
N GLY A 583 -1.89 -10.83 -22.27
CA GLY A 583 -2.09 -12.19 -21.78
C GLY A 583 -1.97 -13.28 -22.85
N SER A 584 -1.44 -12.95 -24.03
CA SER A 584 -1.11 -13.92 -25.10
C SER A 584 0.35 -14.37 -24.98
N GLU A 585 0.70 -15.50 -25.60
CA GLU A 585 2.10 -15.90 -25.75
C GLU A 585 2.76 -15.14 -26.91
N SER A 586 4.00 -14.69 -26.74
CA SER A 586 4.78 -14.09 -27.82
C SER A 586 5.83 -15.08 -28.34
N GLN A 587 5.82 -15.34 -29.65
CA GLN A 587 6.78 -16.24 -30.31
C GLN A 587 8.16 -15.61 -30.53
N PHE A 588 8.28 -14.28 -30.43
CA PHE A 588 9.48 -13.54 -30.87
C PHE A 588 10.12 -12.66 -29.78
N LEU A 589 9.47 -12.41 -28.63
CA LEU A 589 10.01 -11.48 -27.63
C LEU A 589 11.40 -11.88 -27.11
N SER A 590 11.62 -13.18 -26.92
CA SER A 590 12.92 -13.73 -26.46
C SER A 590 14.03 -13.65 -27.52
N SER A 591 13.69 -13.46 -28.79
CA SER A 591 14.64 -13.38 -29.91
C SER A 591 14.96 -11.95 -30.37
N VAL A 592 14.22 -10.94 -29.86
CA VAL A 592 14.40 -9.52 -30.21
C VAL A 592 14.95 -8.67 -29.06
N ALA A 593 14.90 -9.16 -27.81
CA ALA A 593 15.37 -8.42 -26.64
C ALA A 593 16.21 -9.29 -25.69
N ARG A 594 17.07 -8.65 -24.90
CA ARG A 594 17.89 -9.32 -23.88
C ARG A 594 17.00 -9.90 -22.78
N ALA A 595 17.46 -10.99 -22.15
CA ALA A 595 16.75 -11.67 -21.07
C ALA A 595 16.29 -10.75 -19.92
N SER A 596 17.06 -9.71 -19.60
CA SER A 596 16.68 -8.71 -18.58
C SER A 596 15.41 -7.94 -18.96
N LEU A 597 15.29 -7.46 -20.20
CA LEU A 597 14.10 -6.76 -20.69
C LEU A 597 12.92 -7.71 -20.84
N PHE A 598 13.17 -8.92 -21.36
CA PHE A 598 12.17 -9.98 -21.41
C PHE A 598 11.59 -10.27 -20.00
N ASN A 599 12.46 -10.49 -19.01
CA ASN A 599 12.06 -10.76 -17.63
C ASN A 599 11.26 -9.60 -17.02
N ARG A 600 11.61 -8.33 -17.32
CA ARG A 600 10.80 -7.17 -16.87
C ARG A 600 9.36 -7.25 -17.37
N VAL A 601 9.15 -7.60 -18.65
CA VAL A 601 7.80 -7.74 -19.22
C VAL A 601 7.05 -8.92 -18.60
N ILE A 602 7.73 -10.05 -18.37
CA ILE A 602 7.14 -11.22 -17.70
C ILE A 602 6.74 -10.91 -16.26
N GLU A 603 7.59 -10.23 -15.48
CA GLU A 603 7.28 -9.82 -14.11
C GLU A 603 6.12 -8.83 -14.06
N GLN A 604 6.06 -7.88 -15.01
CA GLN A 604 4.91 -6.98 -15.15
C GLN A 604 3.63 -7.78 -15.45
N ARG A 605 3.68 -8.77 -16.36
CA ARG A 605 2.52 -9.62 -16.64
C ARG A 605 2.08 -10.44 -15.43
N LYS A 606 3.02 -10.96 -14.63
CA LYS A 606 2.70 -11.69 -13.39
C LYS A 606 1.94 -10.80 -12.40
N LYS A 607 2.38 -9.54 -12.22
CA LYS A 607 1.70 -8.56 -11.36
C LYS A 607 0.27 -8.29 -11.84
N ASP A 608 0.10 -8.03 -13.14
CA ASP A 608 -1.23 -7.80 -13.71
C ASP A 608 -2.13 -9.02 -13.52
N LYS A 609 -1.60 -10.23 -13.72
CA LYS A 609 -2.35 -11.48 -13.53
C LYS A 609 -2.81 -11.68 -12.09
N LEU A 610 -1.96 -11.35 -11.10
CA LEU A 610 -2.32 -11.43 -9.67
C LEU A 610 -3.48 -10.50 -9.30
N LEU A 611 -3.58 -9.35 -9.97
CA LEU A 611 -4.65 -8.38 -9.77
C LEU A 611 -5.89 -8.63 -10.66
N GLY A 612 -5.90 -9.72 -11.45
CA GLY A 612 -6.97 -10.00 -12.40
C GLY A 612 -7.04 -8.98 -13.54
N GLN A 613 -5.92 -8.41 -13.94
CA GLN A 613 -5.82 -7.34 -14.94
C GLN A 613 -5.04 -7.78 -16.19
N ARG A 614 -5.17 -7.02 -17.28
CA ARG A 614 -4.35 -7.11 -18.50
C ARG A 614 -4.18 -5.73 -19.14
N GLN A 615 -3.15 -5.56 -19.95
CA GLN A 615 -2.93 -4.30 -20.67
C GLN A 615 -3.12 -4.49 -22.18
N ILE A 616 -3.80 -3.56 -22.83
CA ILE A 616 -3.81 -3.43 -24.29
C ILE A 616 -2.86 -2.29 -24.65
N ILE A 617 -1.86 -2.56 -25.48
CA ILE A 617 -0.87 -1.58 -25.91
C ILE A 617 -0.92 -1.48 -27.43
N ASN A 618 -1.06 -0.27 -27.95
CA ASN A 618 -0.91 0.08 -29.36
C ASN A 618 0.26 1.05 -29.50
N ALA A 619 1.25 0.69 -30.30
CA ALA A 619 2.44 1.50 -30.52
C ALA A 619 2.82 1.49 -32.01
N ASP A 620 2.79 2.65 -32.65
CA ASP A 620 3.10 2.79 -34.08
C ASP A 620 4.29 3.73 -34.27
N ILE A 621 5.39 3.22 -34.85
CA ILE A 621 6.60 4.00 -35.11
C ILE A 621 6.37 5.00 -36.24
N THR A 622 6.49 6.30 -35.93
CA THR A 622 6.38 7.40 -36.89
C THR A 622 7.71 7.73 -37.54
N SER A 623 8.82 7.70 -36.78
CA SER A 623 10.16 7.95 -37.30
C SER A 623 11.24 7.18 -36.54
N ILE A 624 12.37 6.93 -37.21
CA ILE A 624 13.56 6.32 -36.62
C ILE A 624 14.84 6.94 -37.18
N ASN A 625 15.72 7.38 -36.28
CA ASN A 625 16.99 8.01 -36.61
C ASN A 625 18.12 7.28 -35.88
N ILE A 626 19.10 6.75 -36.62
CA ILE A 626 20.28 6.13 -36.01
C ILE A 626 21.23 7.24 -35.56
N VAL A 627 21.44 7.34 -34.26
CA VAL A 627 22.30 8.36 -33.62
C VAL A 627 23.75 7.88 -33.52
N GLN A 628 23.93 6.57 -33.35
CA GLN A 628 25.25 5.94 -33.21
C GLN A 628 25.23 4.54 -33.81
N LYS A 629 26.27 4.19 -34.58
CA LYS A 629 26.43 2.87 -35.18
C LYS A 629 27.89 2.39 -35.02
N SER A 630 28.07 1.19 -34.49
CA SER A 630 29.35 0.47 -34.43
C SER A 630 29.12 -1.02 -34.69
N ASP A 631 30.21 -1.79 -34.86
CA ASP A 631 30.15 -3.22 -35.18
C ASP A 631 29.39 -4.09 -34.16
N ARG A 632 29.16 -3.57 -32.96
CA ARG A 632 28.48 -4.27 -31.86
C ARG A 632 27.35 -3.49 -31.19
N ARG A 633 27.13 -2.22 -31.54
CA ARG A 633 26.13 -1.37 -30.89
C ARG A 633 25.49 -0.39 -31.86
N ILE A 634 24.19 -0.23 -31.73
CA ILE A 634 23.39 0.75 -32.48
C ILE A 634 22.52 1.49 -31.48
N ALA A 635 22.51 2.83 -31.54
CA ALA A 635 21.57 3.66 -30.81
C ALA A 635 20.63 4.34 -31.82
N ALA A 636 19.32 4.20 -31.61
CA ALA A 636 18.31 4.76 -32.49
C ALA A 636 17.30 5.58 -31.69
N ASP A 637 17.12 6.84 -32.08
CA ASP A 637 16.02 7.67 -31.60
C ASP A 637 14.78 7.34 -32.41
N VAL A 638 13.75 6.87 -31.73
CA VAL A 638 12.48 6.43 -32.30
C VAL A 638 11.37 7.32 -31.79
N GLU A 639 10.57 7.85 -32.71
CA GLU A 639 9.33 8.54 -32.38
C GLU A 639 8.17 7.62 -32.70
N LEU A 640 7.19 7.52 -31.79
CA LEU A 640 6.05 6.64 -31.97
C LEU A 640 4.78 7.23 -31.36
N ASN A 641 3.64 6.88 -31.96
CA ASN A 641 2.33 7.11 -31.39
C ASN A 641 2.06 5.97 -30.39
N TYR A 642 1.87 6.30 -29.11
CA TYR A 642 1.65 5.32 -28.06
C TYR A 642 0.25 5.45 -27.45
N GLN A 643 -0.40 4.32 -27.22
CA GLN A 643 -1.60 4.22 -26.43
C GLN A 643 -1.58 2.94 -25.60
N ASP A 644 -1.93 3.03 -24.32
CA ASP A 644 -2.18 1.86 -23.49
C ASP A 644 -3.48 1.96 -22.70
N LYS A 645 -4.06 0.80 -22.38
CA LYS A 645 -5.26 0.63 -21.58
C LYS A 645 -5.05 -0.48 -20.57
N LEU A 646 -5.27 -0.21 -19.30
CA LEU A 646 -5.34 -1.24 -18.26
C LEU A 646 -6.79 -1.69 -18.12
N ILE A 647 -7.02 -3.00 -18.22
CA ILE A 647 -8.36 -3.58 -18.25
C ILE A 647 -8.51 -4.59 -17.10
N SER A 648 -9.62 -4.50 -16.38
CA SER A 648 -9.98 -5.44 -15.32
C SER A 648 -10.46 -6.79 -15.88
N SER A 649 -10.63 -7.78 -15.00
CA SER A 649 -11.22 -9.08 -15.34
C SER A 649 -12.65 -8.98 -15.85
N SER A 650 -13.39 -7.93 -15.47
CA SER A 650 -14.75 -7.64 -15.95
C SER A 650 -14.79 -6.89 -17.30
N GLY A 651 -13.64 -6.53 -17.86
CA GLY A 651 -13.54 -5.77 -19.11
C GLY A 651 -13.66 -4.25 -18.95
N GLU A 652 -13.65 -3.74 -17.72
CA GLU A 652 -13.69 -2.31 -17.43
C GLU A 652 -12.30 -1.68 -17.64
N ILE A 653 -12.25 -0.49 -18.26
CA ILE A 653 -11.00 0.27 -18.43
C ILE A 653 -10.69 0.95 -17.09
N LEU A 654 -9.62 0.51 -16.43
CA LEU A 654 -9.16 1.05 -15.15
C LEU A 654 -8.32 2.31 -15.34
N SER A 655 -7.52 2.37 -16.41
CA SER A 655 -6.74 3.54 -16.81
C SER A 655 -6.42 3.49 -18.31
N GLU A 656 -6.16 4.66 -18.89
CA GLU A 656 -5.78 4.82 -20.28
C GLU A 656 -4.75 5.95 -20.42
N THR A 657 -3.69 5.72 -21.19
CA THR A 657 -2.69 6.74 -21.56
C THR A 657 -2.62 6.84 -23.07
N VAL A 658 -2.58 8.07 -23.60
CA VAL A 658 -2.35 8.34 -25.02
C VAL A 658 -1.24 9.37 -25.14
N ILE A 659 -0.16 9.03 -25.84
CA ILE A 659 0.99 9.89 -26.10
C ILE A 659 1.20 9.93 -27.63
N PRO A 660 0.73 11.01 -28.31
CA PRO A 660 0.79 11.10 -29.78
C PRO A 660 2.20 11.26 -30.36
N SER A 661 3.22 11.52 -29.56
CA SER A 661 4.62 11.65 -30.01
C SER A 661 5.52 11.29 -28.84
N LEU A 662 5.67 9.99 -28.61
CA LEU A 662 6.59 9.46 -27.61
C LEU A 662 7.97 9.31 -28.23
N LYS A 663 8.95 10.01 -27.67
CA LYS A 663 10.36 9.88 -28.06
C LYS A 663 11.04 8.84 -27.19
N VAL A 664 11.62 7.84 -27.83
CA VAL A 664 12.29 6.72 -27.20
C VAL A 664 13.64 6.47 -27.85
N LYS A 665 14.72 6.48 -27.06
CA LYS A 665 16.04 6.06 -27.52
C LYS A 665 16.20 4.57 -27.26
N TYR A 666 16.32 3.77 -28.31
CA TYR A 666 16.59 2.33 -28.23
C TYR A 666 18.09 2.04 -28.36
N ILE A 667 18.59 1.15 -27.50
CA ILE A 667 19.96 0.64 -27.56
C ILE A 667 19.91 -0.82 -28.00
N ILE A 668 20.58 -1.11 -29.11
CA ILE A 668 20.61 -2.42 -29.74
C ILE A 668 22.05 -2.92 -29.70
N GLY A 669 22.25 -4.11 -29.14
CA GLY A 669 23.55 -4.74 -28.97
C GLY A 669 23.65 -6.04 -29.76
N LYS A 670 24.85 -6.31 -30.29
CA LYS A 670 25.15 -7.56 -30.98
C LYS A 670 25.58 -8.63 -29.97
N ASN A 671 24.77 -9.67 -29.80
CA ASN A 671 25.08 -10.84 -29.00
C ASN A 671 25.38 -12.03 -29.91
N LYS A 672 26.63 -12.50 -29.94
CA LYS A 672 27.15 -13.49 -30.89
C LYS A 672 26.88 -13.04 -32.34
N LYS A 673 25.90 -13.65 -33.03
CA LYS A 673 25.49 -13.33 -34.41
C LYS A 673 24.19 -12.53 -34.48
N ASN A 674 23.51 -12.26 -33.37
CA ASN A 674 22.17 -11.66 -33.36
C ASN A 674 22.19 -10.25 -32.78
N TRP A 675 21.41 -9.33 -33.34
CA TRP A 675 21.14 -8.01 -32.78
C TRP A 675 19.89 -8.07 -31.91
N LEU A 676 19.99 -7.56 -30.69
CA LEU A 676 18.93 -7.57 -29.69
C LEU A 676 18.78 -6.18 -29.09
N ILE A 677 17.57 -5.80 -28.73
CA ILE A 677 17.32 -4.63 -27.89
C ILE A 677 17.84 -4.94 -26.49
N VAL A 678 18.76 -4.10 -26.02
CA VAL A 678 19.43 -4.25 -24.72
C VAL A 678 18.83 -3.30 -23.70
N ASP A 679 18.44 -2.09 -24.14
CA ASP A 679 17.81 -1.10 -23.28
C ASP A 679 17.00 -0.08 -24.09
N TYR A 680 16.16 0.70 -23.42
CA TYR A 680 15.46 1.84 -24.00
C TYR A 680 15.21 2.95 -22.96
N ILE A 681 15.17 4.20 -23.41
CA ILE A 681 14.94 5.39 -22.57
C ILE A 681 13.78 6.18 -23.17
N SER A 682 12.75 6.46 -22.38
CA SER A 682 11.57 7.24 -22.80
C SER A 682 11.59 8.64 -22.18
N GLY A 683 11.23 9.67 -22.95
CA GLY A 683 11.03 11.03 -22.43
C GLY A 683 12.17 12.04 -22.65
N ASN A 684 12.94 11.90 -23.73
CA ASN A 684 13.95 12.87 -24.13
C ASN A 684 13.38 14.10 -24.86
#